data_AF-A0A2E6IB92-F1
#
_entry.id   AF-A0A2E6IB92-F1
#
_cell.length_a   1.000
_cell.length_b   1.000
_cell.length_c   1.000
_cell.angle_alpha   90.00
_cell.angle_beta   90.00
_cell.angle_gamma   90.00
#
_symmetry.space_group_name_H-M   'P 1'
#
loop_
_entity.id
_entity.type
_entity.pdbx_description
1 polymer ?
#
loop_
_entity_poly.entity_id
_entity_poly.type
_entity_poly.pdbx_seq_one_letter_code
_entity_poly.pdbx_strand_id
1 'polypeptide(L)'
;MGDHIRRLSYCLVLLMLMSVLVPVMMPANSSELTEESSMQLVSSRSSTLIDVVDWRIGDEWVYDAEFDVEDLIAGGAPGSQVGVLTGQLTREVVDIRTDTIDNVSTIVYDLESSGTFNYNGATIVASGFNVGGDLEVDLEMEEVIRASDLSQITYNMNLDVDFNNIGFPASLVVGSSLDLATLSIDTDYAPPKEIYDFPMNVGETWDTETTTSVSWSGEVYDNLFDLPEDSSESSTESFGIVGSGNPGVSYSGCSNSYNVTAYNATSGAINGYRWWCDSARNDAWWHQSIDVGADIDFRLNQYNPVARVHEIDVELAFPAWPLDADLGVWINVTNSNGQPVANQDVEFRYEVDEDIRTVTTAANGSAYVEFDTGHSLDASPTSDDYASHGVIAWIPSTEEIGVTTITLDENLVEIDLVAVSSGVSVTRMRDGVSQQLNAITGFNSIPGDQLTFSVPVQNQGILSSPATTLEIQAPDGSTSQVSVPSLGALGVFTADVSWTVPANQNIGDVLIQFVVDPAQSVTADADRSNNQGTFSMFVGRLPTASIDPVIPKLTFDNVVVDASMSTDPDGGTVICLFDYELENGTVESIVSTNCILENHWENDGEYLVNLSVVDDEDDVDRSSVLVVINNRAPVVNLAVSSSSVKVGESVTFNAQDRSDIDTTTPEAPIDMLWMPPDAPNGQPYDCTQGLITQACTVTPEVEGTFTMSFRAVDDDFAVTTESISITVTNIAPYNGSIQLRDVETGAILESNNMQVWHVNEDQPLELLGFVEDSPNDMPSIRWEWQPDSQVDPSWFETTTGPTSVVPVSWAENGPHVIVMQAFDDDGETSGTVSGWVMVHNIAPTISTFDEPLPLWEDARTLFTLEYSDSASDMDSLVACWDLDPFINLDQEGSSDDDCDITGSTINHKWSEAGTYPAIFHVTDDDGERTSQMVNFTVRNRAPVADIWVSKLAPKAGEMFGLSGNLSTDTPSDQENLVYRWDLDTSVDSDGDTDPTNDIDEIGMEIWVEFDKPGERGIRLMVSDEVETSTKDYTVAVLEDDSGFFSFGGGGSFVTTIVIIMMLILAGLLGILAWTSLRGRSGGEVWDDVAGMGFTMEQEAPMAAPPSAMFAEPVAQSVAATPATTVEPVASSGSPPVPAEGLPPGWSMEQWDHYGAQWLAQQAPPQPQPTPAPTPTVTETTALPSFTAEDDLDLDF
;
A
#
# COMPACT_ATOMS: atom_id res chain seq x y z
N MET A 1 18.29 77.50 -30.62
CA MET A 1 17.43 78.36 -29.78
C MET A 1 16.20 78.70 -30.61
N GLY A 2 14.98 78.31 -30.25
CA GLY A 2 14.57 77.50 -29.09
C GLY A 2 13.09 77.11 -29.19
N ASP A 3 12.64 76.33 -28.21
CA ASP A 3 11.24 76.07 -27.84
C ASP A 3 10.40 75.14 -28.72
N HIS A 4 10.73 73.84 -28.62
CA HIS A 4 9.72 72.79 -28.47
C HIS A 4 8.91 72.99 -27.15
N ILE A 5 7.94 72.09 -26.91
CA ILE A 5 7.06 71.98 -25.72
C ILE A 5 5.77 72.82 -25.81
N ARG A 6 4.77 72.31 -26.57
CA ARG A 6 3.31 72.34 -26.24
C ARG A 6 2.39 71.67 -27.30
N ARG A 7 2.77 70.51 -27.87
CA ARG A 7 1.91 69.78 -28.83
C ARG A 7 1.89 68.24 -28.73
N LEU A 8 2.27 67.63 -27.59
CA LEU A 8 2.20 66.17 -27.44
C LEU A 8 0.92 65.65 -26.74
N SER A 9 0.30 66.43 -25.85
CA SER A 9 -0.85 65.96 -25.05
C SER A 9 -2.22 66.03 -25.75
N TYR A 10 -2.31 66.61 -26.95
CA TYR A 10 -3.59 66.73 -27.69
C TYR A 10 -3.80 65.63 -28.73
N CYS A 11 -2.73 65.02 -29.27
CA CYS A 11 -2.87 63.92 -30.24
C CYS A 11 -3.25 62.59 -29.54
N LEU A 12 -2.70 62.31 -28.36
CA LEU A 12 -2.97 61.06 -27.64
C LEU A 12 -4.44 60.94 -27.19
N VAL A 13 -5.04 62.05 -26.75
CA VAL A 13 -6.45 62.11 -26.34
C VAL A 13 -7.39 62.00 -27.54
N LEU A 14 -7.00 62.51 -28.71
CA LEU A 14 -7.81 62.38 -29.94
C LEU A 14 -7.81 60.95 -30.50
N LEU A 15 -6.69 60.22 -30.36
CA LEU A 15 -6.58 58.81 -30.75
C LEU A 15 -7.38 57.88 -29.83
N MET A 16 -7.34 58.08 -28.50
CA MET A 16 -8.17 57.30 -27.56
C MET A 16 -9.68 57.60 -27.65
N LEU A 17 -10.09 58.75 -28.19
CA LEU A 17 -11.52 59.08 -28.37
C LEU A 17 -12.12 58.52 -29.66
N MET A 18 -11.30 58.05 -30.61
CA MET A 18 -11.77 57.42 -31.85
C MET A 18 -11.87 55.89 -31.77
N SER A 19 -11.32 55.25 -30.73
CA SER A 19 -11.31 53.79 -30.57
C SER A 19 -12.51 53.21 -29.79
N VAL A 20 -13.53 54.03 -29.46
CA VAL A 20 -14.64 53.64 -28.54
C VAL A 20 -16.05 53.89 -29.13
N LEU A 21 -16.16 54.35 -30.38
CA LEU A 21 -17.45 54.74 -30.99
C LEU A 21 -17.69 54.21 -32.42
N VAL A 22 -17.26 52.97 -32.69
CA VAL A 22 -17.77 52.18 -33.83
C VAL A 22 -18.18 50.80 -33.32
N PRO A 23 -19.46 50.66 -32.94
CA PRO A 23 -20.28 49.67 -33.64
C PRO A 23 -21.65 50.23 -34.07
N VAL A 24 -22.38 49.44 -34.86
CA VAL A 24 -23.76 49.70 -35.34
C VAL A 24 -23.88 50.81 -36.41
N MET A 25 -23.42 50.50 -37.63
CA MET A 25 -24.22 50.58 -38.87
C MET A 25 -23.37 50.14 -40.07
N MET A 26 -23.06 48.85 -40.14
CA MET A 26 -22.89 48.23 -41.47
C MET A 26 -24.30 47.95 -42.00
N PRO A 27 -24.62 48.30 -43.26
CA PRO A 27 -25.76 47.70 -43.91
C PRO A 27 -25.46 46.20 -44.03
N ALA A 28 -26.27 45.37 -43.38
CA ALA A 28 -26.33 43.96 -43.72
C ALA A 28 -26.97 43.84 -45.11
N ASN A 29 -26.19 44.14 -46.14
CA ASN A 29 -26.33 43.45 -47.42
C ASN A 29 -25.75 42.05 -47.24
N SER A 30 -26.39 41.25 -46.38
CA SER A 30 -26.63 39.87 -46.73
C SER A 30 -27.60 39.90 -47.91
N SER A 31 -27.08 40.23 -49.10
CA SER A 31 -27.39 39.35 -50.20
C SER A 31 -26.82 37.99 -49.78
N GLU A 32 -27.69 37.21 -49.12
CA GLU A 32 -27.94 35.87 -49.65
C GLU A 32 -28.22 36.08 -51.15
N LEU A 33 -27.13 36.13 -51.92
CA LEU A 33 -27.14 35.41 -53.16
C LEU A 33 -27.40 33.97 -52.71
N THR A 34 -28.68 33.58 -52.81
CA THR A 34 -28.96 32.30 -53.40
C THR A 34 -28.18 32.31 -54.72
N GLU A 35 -26.94 31.83 -54.68
CA GLU A 35 -26.29 31.35 -55.89
C GLU A 35 -27.18 30.21 -56.35
N GLU A 36 -28.10 30.55 -57.26
CA GLU A 36 -28.80 29.52 -58.02
C GLU A 36 -27.68 28.77 -58.74
N SER A 37 -27.50 27.51 -58.36
CA SER A 37 -26.50 26.65 -58.98
C SER A 37 -26.73 26.72 -60.48
N SER A 38 -25.68 27.16 -61.16
CA SER A 38 -25.73 27.52 -62.57
C SER A 38 -24.36 27.26 -63.15
N MET A 39 -24.36 26.51 -64.24
CA MET A 39 -23.16 26.15 -64.98
C MET A 39 -22.50 27.40 -65.59
N GLN A 40 -21.22 27.64 -65.29
CA GLN A 40 -20.47 28.82 -65.75
C GLN A 40 -19.19 28.44 -66.48
N LEU A 41 -18.97 29.02 -67.67
CA LEU A 41 -17.71 28.93 -68.40
C LEU A 41 -16.60 29.65 -67.62
N VAL A 42 -15.56 28.92 -67.25
CA VAL A 42 -14.36 29.44 -66.56
C VAL A 42 -13.31 29.84 -67.59
N SER A 43 -13.02 28.93 -68.53
CA SER A 43 -11.89 29.02 -69.45
C SER A 43 -12.15 28.16 -70.70
N SER A 44 -11.43 28.44 -71.79
CA SER A 44 -11.43 27.55 -72.96
C SER A 44 -10.09 27.62 -73.68
N ARG A 45 -9.58 26.47 -74.10
CA ARG A 45 -8.22 26.30 -74.61
C ARG A 45 -8.28 25.49 -75.91
N SER A 46 -7.52 25.89 -76.92
CA SER A 46 -7.27 25.07 -78.10
C SER A 46 -5.82 24.65 -78.07
N SER A 47 -5.56 23.35 -77.90
CA SER A 47 -4.22 22.80 -78.07
C SER A 47 -4.00 22.47 -79.55
N THR A 48 -2.74 22.57 -79.99
CA THR A 48 -2.26 21.75 -81.10
C THR A 48 -2.12 20.31 -80.61
N LEU A 49 -1.86 19.39 -81.53
CA LEU A 49 -1.40 18.05 -81.19
C LEU A 49 -0.23 18.15 -80.19
N ILE A 50 -0.28 17.39 -79.09
CA ILE A 50 0.84 17.27 -78.15
C ILE A 50 1.73 16.16 -78.69
N ASP A 51 2.70 16.57 -79.49
CA ASP A 51 3.61 15.68 -80.22
C ASP A 51 4.85 15.34 -79.38
N VAL A 52 5.57 14.29 -79.77
CA VAL A 52 6.86 13.93 -79.16
C VAL A 52 7.86 15.08 -79.33
N VAL A 53 8.67 15.33 -78.29
CA VAL A 53 9.56 16.50 -78.25
C VAL A 53 11.02 16.16 -78.51
N ASP A 54 11.69 17.09 -79.18
CA ASP A 54 13.10 17.07 -79.46
C ASP A 54 13.91 17.78 -78.35
N TRP A 55 14.70 17.04 -77.56
CA TRP A 55 15.61 17.61 -76.56
C TRP A 55 16.97 18.04 -77.16
N ARG A 56 17.81 18.67 -76.34
CA ARG A 56 19.12 19.21 -76.76
C ARG A 56 20.15 18.91 -75.69
N ILE A 57 21.39 18.63 -76.10
CA ILE A 57 22.52 18.53 -75.15
C ILE A 57 22.62 19.85 -74.37
N GLY A 58 22.55 19.75 -73.04
CA GLY A 58 22.55 20.86 -72.09
C GLY A 58 21.19 21.50 -71.80
N ASP A 59 20.06 21.01 -72.36
CA ASP A 59 18.73 21.41 -71.86
C ASP A 59 18.62 20.97 -70.39
N GLU A 60 18.38 21.95 -69.49
CA GLU A 60 18.44 21.78 -68.04
C GLU A 60 17.07 22.09 -67.40
N TRP A 61 16.61 21.21 -66.51
CA TRP A 61 15.41 21.39 -65.67
C TRP A 61 15.81 21.39 -64.20
N VAL A 62 15.30 22.34 -63.43
CA VAL A 62 15.50 22.42 -61.97
C VAL A 62 14.17 22.24 -61.28
N TYR A 63 14.09 21.22 -60.43
CA TYR A 63 12.94 20.86 -59.62
C TYR A 63 13.20 21.25 -58.17
N ASP A 64 12.21 21.85 -57.51
CA ASP A 64 12.13 21.84 -56.05
C ASP A 64 11.64 20.43 -55.67
N ALA A 65 12.32 19.75 -54.74
CA ALA A 65 11.99 18.39 -54.38
C ALA A 65 11.71 18.19 -52.89
N GLU A 66 10.77 17.28 -52.62
CA GLU A 66 10.35 16.83 -51.30
C GLU A 66 10.61 15.30 -51.27
N PHE A 67 11.37 14.81 -50.28
CA PHE A 67 11.71 13.39 -50.13
C PHE A 67 11.25 12.93 -48.74
N ASP A 68 10.24 12.08 -48.70
CA ASP A 68 9.77 11.44 -47.49
C ASP A 68 10.47 10.08 -47.27
N VAL A 69 10.96 9.88 -46.05
CA VAL A 69 11.70 8.70 -45.61
C VAL A 69 11.22 8.24 -44.22
N GLU A 70 10.06 8.73 -43.76
CA GLU A 70 9.54 8.39 -42.42
C GLU A 70 9.34 6.88 -42.28
N ASP A 71 8.69 6.23 -43.25
CA ASP A 71 8.47 4.77 -43.27
C ASP A 71 9.79 3.97 -43.36
N LEU A 72 10.70 4.36 -44.26
CA LEU A 72 12.05 3.78 -44.42
C LEU A 72 12.82 3.74 -43.08
N ILE A 73 12.78 4.84 -42.32
CA ILE A 73 13.53 4.96 -41.05
C ILE A 73 12.76 4.32 -39.89
N ALA A 74 11.43 4.38 -39.88
CA ALA A 74 10.58 3.77 -38.86
C ALA A 74 10.70 2.23 -38.84
N GLY A 75 10.82 1.60 -40.01
CA GLY A 75 11.03 0.15 -40.11
C GLY A 75 12.34 -0.35 -39.48
N GLY A 76 13.38 0.49 -39.50
CA GLY A 76 14.73 0.16 -39.02
C GLY A 76 15.07 0.59 -37.61
N ALA A 77 14.67 1.81 -37.26
CA ALA A 77 14.96 2.44 -35.98
C ALA A 77 13.66 2.96 -35.34
N PRO A 78 12.79 2.07 -34.82
CA PRO A 78 11.50 2.46 -34.25
C PRO A 78 11.62 3.54 -33.17
N GLY A 79 10.78 4.57 -33.26
CA GLY A 79 10.83 5.74 -32.38
C GLY A 79 11.79 6.85 -32.84
N SER A 80 12.43 6.69 -34.00
CA SER A 80 13.10 7.81 -34.69
C SER A 80 12.07 8.85 -35.14
N GLN A 81 12.52 10.10 -35.27
CA GLN A 81 11.71 11.23 -35.75
C GLN A 81 12.49 11.96 -36.83
N VAL A 82 12.01 11.83 -38.06
CA VAL A 82 12.52 12.48 -39.27
C VAL A 82 11.32 13.08 -39.98
N GLY A 83 11.46 14.27 -40.55
CA GLY A 83 10.45 14.84 -41.43
C GLY A 83 10.95 14.90 -42.86
N VAL A 84 10.02 15.15 -43.78
CA VAL A 84 10.27 15.33 -45.22
C VAL A 84 11.51 16.20 -45.47
N LEU A 85 12.51 15.62 -46.15
CA LEU A 85 13.71 16.33 -46.57
C LEU A 85 13.34 17.24 -47.75
N THR A 86 13.98 18.39 -47.84
CA THR A 86 13.75 19.34 -48.93
C THR A 86 15.04 19.76 -49.59
N GLY A 87 15.00 20.02 -50.89
CA GLY A 87 16.16 20.45 -51.67
C GLY A 87 15.81 20.77 -53.12
N GLN A 88 16.81 20.72 -53.99
CA GLN A 88 16.61 20.91 -55.42
C GLN A 88 17.33 19.80 -56.21
N LEU A 89 16.65 19.28 -57.23
CA LEU A 89 17.20 18.37 -58.23
C LEU A 89 17.44 19.15 -59.53
N THR A 90 18.63 19.05 -60.09
CA THR A 90 18.93 19.46 -61.47
C THR A 90 18.92 18.23 -62.35
N ARG A 91 18.27 18.30 -63.52
CA ARG A 91 18.29 17.28 -64.59
C ARG A 91 18.81 17.90 -65.87
N GLU A 92 19.80 17.29 -66.51
CA GLU A 92 20.43 17.77 -67.75
C GLU A 92 20.48 16.64 -68.80
N VAL A 93 20.27 16.97 -70.08
CA VAL A 93 20.57 16.03 -71.19
C VAL A 93 22.06 16.12 -71.51
N VAL A 94 22.82 15.07 -71.22
CA VAL A 94 24.29 15.10 -71.28
C VAL A 94 24.87 14.60 -72.61
N ASP A 95 24.18 13.69 -73.31
CA ASP A 95 24.57 13.19 -74.65
C ASP A 95 23.35 12.86 -75.52
N ILE A 96 23.55 12.81 -76.85
CA ILE A 96 22.58 12.28 -77.82
C ILE A 96 23.33 11.38 -78.81
N ARG A 97 23.05 10.08 -78.77
CA ARG A 97 23.86 9.07 -79.43
C ARG A 97 23.03 7.96 -80.09
N THR A 98 23.68 7.20 -80.97
CA THR A 98 23.12 5.95 -81.51
C THR A 98 23.44 4.78 -80.58
N ASP A 99 22.45 3.97 -80.24
CA ASP A 99 22.62 2.67 -79.58
C ASP A 99 22.03 1.51 -80.41
N THR A 100 22.08 0.29 -79.88
CA THR A 100 21.47 -0.92 -80.44
C THR A 100 20.47 -1.53 -79.46
N ILE A 101 19.20 -1.18 -79.58
CA ILE A 101 18.10 -1.68 -78.73
C ILE A 101 17.32 -2.72 -79.53
N ASP A 102 17.07 -3.91 -78.96
CA ASP A 102 16.40 -5.04 -79.63
C ASP A 102 16.94 -5.45 -81.03
N ASN A 103 18.23 -5.15 -81.29
CA ASN A 103 18.94 -5.26 -82.58
C ASN A 103 18.61 -4.17 -83.62
N VAL A 104 17.73 -3.22 -83.32
CA VAL A 104 17.48 -2.01 -84.11
C VAL A 104 18.54 -0.96 -83.77
N SER A 105 18.96 -0.16 -84.75
CA SER A 105 19.77 1.04 -84.47
C SER A 105 18.85 2.17 -84.04
N THR A 106 19.05 2.68 -82.84
CA THR A 106 18.11 3.60 -82.18
C THR A 106 18.83 4.87 -81.75
N ILE A 107 18.19 6.05 -81.88
CA ILE A 107 18.70 7.28 -81.26
C ILE A 107 18.22 7.35 -79.81
N VAL A 108 19.12 7.64 -78.88
CA VAL A 108 18.83 7.77 -77.45
C VAL A 108 19.39 9.07 -76.88
N TYR A 109 18.70 9.58 -75.87
CA TYR A 109 19.15 10.63 -74.97
C TYR A 109 19.77 9.99 -73.73
N ASP A 110 20.93 10.47 -73.31
CA ASP A 110 21.46 10.21 -71.96
C ASP A 110 21.11 11.42 -71.07
N LEU A 111 20.49 11.17 -69.93
CA LEU A 111 20.14 12.20 -68.95
C LEU A 111 20.80 11.91 -67.61
N GLU A 112 21.35 12.95 -67.01
CA GLU A 112 21.96 12.93 -65.68
C GLU A 112 21.13 13.84 -64.78
N SER A 113 20.76 13.38 -63.59
CA SER A 113 20.09 14.19 -62.59
C SER A 113 20.81 14.10 -61.26
N SER A 114 20.99 15.22 -60.56
CA SER A 114 21.60 15.25 -59.23
C SER A 114 20.98 16.29 -58.30
N GLY A 115 20.95 16.00 -57.01
CA GLY A 115 20.40 16.90 -55.99
C GLY A 115 20.77 16.47 -54.57
N THR A 116 20.80 17.44 -53.66
CA THR A 116 21.04 17.22 -52.23
C THR A 116 19.81 17.66 -51.43
N PHE A 117 19.26 16.76 -50.62
CA PHE A 117 18.08 16.98 -49.80
C PHE A 117 18.46 16.99 -48.32
N ASN A 118 17.85 17.87 -47.54
CA ASN A 118 18.24 18.09 -46.15
C ASN A 118 17.02 18.21 -45.22
N TYR A 119 17.12 17.62 -44.02
CA TYR A 119 16.23 17.87 -42.89
C TYR A 119 17.05 18.14 -41.62
N ASN A 120 16.82 19.32 -41.01
CA ASN A 120 17.57 19.74 -39.83
C ASN A 120 16.86 19.32 -38.53
N GLY A 121 17.59 18.72 -37.59
CA GLY A 121 17.05 18.30 -36.29
C GLY A 121 16.34 16.94 -36.29
N ALA A 122 16.69 16.05 -37.22
CA ALA A 122 16.29 14.65 -37.16
C ALA A 122 16.82 13.96 -35.88
N THR A 123 16.06 13.00 -35.37
CA THR A 123 16.44 12.17 -34.21
C THR A 123 16.38 10.71 -34.60
N ILE A 124 17.51 10.02 -34.59
CA ILE A 124 17.60 8.59 -34.94
C ILE A 124 17.84 7.77 -33.67
N VAL A 125 17.10 6.67 -33.51
CA VAL A 125 17.25 5.72 -32.40
C VAL A 125 18.29 4.67 -32.76
N ALA A 126 19.56 4.96 -32.48
CA ALA A 126 20.67 4.05 -32.75
C ALA A 126 21.08 3.31 -31.46
N SER A 127 21.12 1.97 -31.49
CA SER A 127 21.53 1.13 -30.35
C SER A 127 20.83 1.47 -29.01
N GLY A 128 19.56 1.89 -29.06
CA GLY A 128 18.76 2.23 -27.88
C GLY A 128 18.98 3.64 -27.30
N PHE A 129 19.62 4.55 -28.04
CA PHE A 129 19.77 5.95 -27.65
C PHE A 129 19.28 6.90 -28.75
N ASN A 130 18.59 7.97 -28.36
CA ASN A 130 18.17 9.03 -29.28
C ASN A 130 19.38 9.91 -29.64
N VAL A 131 19.77 9.88 -30.91
CA VAL A 131 20.87 10.68 -31.47
C VAL A 131 20.26 11.80 -32.31
N GLY A 132 20.42 13.04 -31.86
CA GLY A 132 20.02 14.22 -32.62
C GLY A 132 21.13 14.71 -33.57
N GLY A 133 20.73 15.05 -34.80
CA GLY A 133 21.59 15.50 -35.89
C GLY A 133 20.77 16.11 -37.03
N ASP A 134 21.41 16.28 -38.19
CA ASP A 134 20.76 16.73 -39.42
C ASP A 134 20.90 15.60 -40.46
N LEU A 135 19.82 15.26 -41.17
CA LEU A 135 19.83 14.21 -42.19
C LEU A 135 20.03 14.85 -43.57
N GLU A 136 21.01 14.34 -44.32
CA GLU A 136 21.35 14.77 -45.67
C GLU A 136 21.28 13.55 -46.61
N VAL A 137 20.74 13.75 -47.82
CA VAL A 137 20.69 12.71 -48.86
C VAL A 137 21.16 13.32 -50.17
N ASP A 138 22.27 12.81 -50.69
CA ASP A 138 22.70 13.06 -52.06
C ASP A 138 22.07 12.02 -52.99
N LEU A 139 21.38 12.47 -54.04
CA LEU A 139 20.72 11.66 -55.06
C LEU A 139 21.38 11.92 -56.41
N GLU A 140 21.69 10.84 -57.13
CA GLU A 140 22.17 10.87 -58.51
C GLU A 140 21.34 9.86 -59.34
N MET A 141 20.92 10.24 -60.55
CA MET A 141 20.11 9.40 -61.44
C MET A 141 20.65 9.47 -62.86
N GLU A 142 20.89 8.30 -63.48
CA GLU A 142 21.28 8.16 -64.88
C GLU A 142 20.16 7.46 -65.66
N GLU A 143 19.76 8.06 -66.78
CA GLU A 143 18.66 7.54 -67.62
C GLU A 143 19.03 7.50 -69.10
N VAL A 144 18.65 6.41 -69.76
CA VAL A 144 18.73 6.27 -71.22
C VAL A 144 17.31 6.21 -71.78
N ILE A 145 16.96 7.20 -72.61
CA ILE A 145 15.60 7.40 -73.14
C ILE A 145 15.62 7.35 -74.67
N ARG A 146 14.69 6.60 -75.28
CA ARG A 146 14.55 6.47 -76.74
C ARG A 146 14.00 7.77 -77.36
N ALA A 147 14.60 8.23 -78.45
CA ALA A 147 14.27 9.55 -79.00
C ALA A 147 13.05 9.59 -79.94
N SER A 148 12.47 8.46 -80.31
CA SER A 148 11.26 8.39 -81.15
C SER A 148 9.95 8.67 -80.40
N ASP A 149 9.92 8.38 -79.10
CA ASP A 149 8.70 8.28 -78.28
C ASP A 149 8.93 8.61 -76.79
N LEU A 150 10.18 8.86 -76.38
CA LEU A 150 10.59 9.05 -74.99
C LEU A 150 10.37 7.83 -74.07
N SER A 151 10.36 6.62 -74.63
CA SER A 151 10.38 5.38 -73.84
C SER A 151 11.67 5.22 -73.03
N GLN A 152 11.54 4.82 -71.76
CA GLN A 152 12.66 4.65 -70.84
C GLN A 152 13.28 3.26 -71.04
N ILE A 153 14.58 3.21 -71.35
CA ILE A 153 15.32 1.96 -71.63
C ILE A 153 16.00 1.47 -70.34
N THR A 154 16.72 2.35 -69.67
CA THR A 154 17.34 2.08 -68.36
C THR A 154 17.11 3.24 -67.40
N TYR A 155 17.07 2.92 -66.11
CA TYR A 155 16.92 3.87 -65.00
C TYR A 155 17.81 3.43 -63.85
N ASN A 156 18.89 4.16 -63.59
CA ASN A 156 19.82 3.88 -62.50
C ASN A 156 19.71 5.00 -61.46
N MET A 157 19.46 4.64 -60.20
CA MET A 157 19.37 5.59 -59.08
C MET A 157 20.42 5.26 -58.03
N ASN A 158 21.25 6.24 -57.66
CA ASN A 158 22.20 6.18 -56.56
C ASN A 158 21.78 7.14 -55.45
N LEU A 159 21.77 6.68 -54.21
CA LEU A 159 21.46 7.48 -53.03
C LEU A 159 22.61 7.33 -52.02
N ASP A 160 23.09 8.44 -51.47
CA ASP A 160 24.06 8.47 -50.38
C ASP A 160 23.45 9.23 -49.19
N VAL A 161 23.24 8.53 -48.08
CA VAL A 161 22.44 8.99 -46.93
C VAL A 161 23.35 9.22 -45.72
N ASP A 162 23.48 10.47 -45.31
CA ASP A 162 24.48 10.92 -44.34
C ASP A 162 23.80 11.60 -43.15
N PHE A 163 24.13 11.19 -41.91
CA PHE A 163 23.62 11.82 -40.69
C PHE A 163 24.67 12.72 -40.04
N ASN A 164 24.50 14.01 -40.25
CA ASN A 164 25.47 15.06 -39.96
C ASN A 164 25.20 15.80 -38.65
N ASN A 165 26.14 16.67 -38.24
CA ASN A 165 26.06 17.56 -37.08
C ASN A 165 25.74 16.90 -35.71
N ILE A 166 26.13 15.64 -35.52
CA ILE A 166 25.79 14.84 -34.32
C ILE A 166 26.25 15.50 -33.01
N GLY A 167 25.30 15.71 -32.11
CA GLY A 167 25.51 16.42 -30.85
C GLY A 167 26.37 15.68 -29.80
N PHE A 168 26.95 16.42 -28.86
CA PHE A 168 27.54 15.83 -27.64
C PHE A 168 26.41 15.38 -26.68
N PRO A 169 26.49 14.19 -26.05
CA PRO A 169 27.64 13.28 -25.98
C PRO A 169 27.73 12.23 -27.09
N ALA A 170 26.70 12.04 -27.92
CA ALA A 170 26.63 10.95 -28.91
C ALA A 170 27.82 10.94 -29.89
N SER A 171 28.33 12.12 -30.28
CA SER A 171 29.51 12.22 -31.15
C SER A 171 30.84 11.74 -30.57
N LEU A 172 30.89 11.33 -29.29
CA LEU A 172 32.00 10.56 -28.73
C LEU A 172 32.00 9.08 -29.15
N VAL A 173 30.85 8.55 -29.58
CA VAL A 173 30.64 7.13 -29.90
C VAL A 173 30.67 6.92 -31.41
N VAL A 174 29.83 7.66 -32.15
CA VAL A 174 29.63 7.49 -33.60
C VAL A 174 30.42 8.47 -34.47
N GLY A 175 30.91 9.58 -33.91
CA GLY A 175 31.55 10.67 -34.65
C GLY A 175 30.64 11.88 -34.85
N SER A 176 31.09 12.89 -35.59
CA SER A 176 30.31 14.11 -35.87
C SER A 176 29.41 14.01 -37.11
N SER A 177 29.66 13.00 -37.94
CA SER A 177 28.82 12.54 -39.04
C SER A 177 28.80 11.01 -39.01
N LEU A 178 27.76 10.42 -39.59
CA LEU A 178 27.55 8.99 -39.69
C LEU A 178 26.88 8.68 -41.02
N ASP A 179 27.62 8.00 -41.89
CA ASP A 179 27.10 7.34 -43.10
C ASP A 179 26.05 6.30 -42.68
N LEU A 180 24.82 6.45 -43.17
CA LEU A 180 23.67 5.60 -42.85
C LEU A 180 23.38 4.57 -43.95
N ALA A 181 23.51 4.96 -45.22
CA ALA A 181 23.31 4.06 -46.35
C ALA A 181 23.87 4.66 -47.64
N THR A 182 24.70 3.92 -48.36
CA THR A 182 24.94 4.14 -49.79
C THR A 182 24.21 3.05 -50.56
N LEU A 183 23.26 3.43 -51.42
CA LEU A 183 22.37 2.55 -52.17
C LEU A 183 22.47 2.82 -53.68
N SER A 184 22.41 1.76 -54.48
CA SER A 184 22.39 1.80 -55.94
C SER A 184 21.33 0.82 -56.46
N ILE A 185 20.44 1.33 -57.30
CA ILE A 185 19.28 0.65 -57.88
C ILE A 185 19.40 0.75 -59.39
N ASP A 186 19.84 -0.32 -60.04
CA ASP A 186 19.93 -0.40 -61.50
C ASP A 186 18.65 -1.07 -62.05
N THR A 187 17.97 -0.43 -63.00
CA THR A 187 16.72 -0.93 -63.61
C THR A 187 16.79 -0.98 -65.13
N ASP A 188 16.60 -2.17 -65.70
CA ASP A 188 16.49 -2.42 -67.15
C ASP A 188 15.04 -2.74 -67.57
N TYR A 189 14.58 -2.17 -68.68
CA TYR A 189 13.25 -2.40 -69.26
C TYR A 189 13.30 -3.08 -70.64
N ALA A 190 12.60 -4.20 -70.79
CA ALA A 190 12.47 -4.91 -72.08
C ALA A 190 11.01 -5.36 -72.37
N PRO A 191 10.33 -4.82 -73.41
CA PRO A 191 10.75 -3.69 -74.25
C PRO A 191 10.87 -2.38 -73.43
N PRO A 192 11.48 -1.31 -74.00
CA PRO A 192 11.53 0.00 -73.37
C PRO A 192 10.15 0.49 -72.89
N LYS A 193 10.11 1.12 -71.71
CA LYS A 193 8.88 1.47 -71.01
C LYS A 193 8.30 2.79 -71.54
N GLU A 194 7.19 2.72 -72.27
CA GLU A 194 6.44 3.88 -72.76
C GLU A 194 5.56 4.47 -71.64
N ILE A 195 6.09 5.53 -71.00
CA ILE A 195 5.42 6.32 -69.95
C ILE A 195 4.48 7.38 -70.56
N TYR A 196 4.70 7.74 -71.83
CA TYR A 196 3.82 8.59 -72.62
C TYR A 196 3.55 7.87 -73.93
N ASP A 197 2.28 7.78 -74.31
CA ASP A 197 1.90 7.57 -75.71
C ASP A 197 1.73 8.95 -76.38
N PHE A 198 2.34 9.13 -77.54
CA PHE A 198 2.23 10.36 -78.33
C PHE A 198 1.44 10.05 -79.60
N PRO A 199 0.48 10.89 -80.03
CA PRO A 199 0.20 12.22 -79.51
C PRO A 199 -0.82 12.25 -78.37
N MET A 200 -0.38 12.69 -77.19
CA MET A 200 -1.14 12.63 -75.93
C MET A 200 -2.51 13.36 -75.97
N ASN A 201 -3.59 12.65 -75.67
CA ASN A 201 -4.93 13.18 -75.43
C ASN A 201 -5.52 12.74 -74.08
N VAL A 202 -6.34 13.60 -73.47
CA VAL A 202 -6.98 13.26 -72.18
C VAL A 202 -8.01 12.16 -72.37
N GLY A 203 -7.95 11.13 -71.52
CA GLY A 203 -8.85 9.98 -71.56
C GLY A 203 -8.30 8.74 -72.26
N GLU A 204 -7.11 8.84 -72.87
CA GLU A 204 -6.35 7.69 -73.38
C GLU A 204 -5.81 6.85 -72.21
N THR A 205 -5.78 5.53 -72.42
CA THR A 205 -5.24 4.54 -71.49
C THR A 205 -4.60 3.39 -72.25
N TRP A 206 -3.41 2.94 -71.84
CA TRP A 206 -2.69 1.82 -72.43
C TRP A 206 -2.10 0.91 -71.34
N ASP A 207 -1.91 -0.37 -71.68
CA ASP A 207 -1.24 -1.34 -70.83
C ASP A 207 0.16 -1.63 -71.39
N THR A 208 1.20 -1.28 -70.64
CA THR A 208 2.60 -1.54 -71.00
C THR A 208 3.03 -2.87 -70.37
N GLU A 209 3.21 -3.92 -71.20
CA GLU A 209 3.79 -5.20 -70.77
C GLU A 209 5.33 -5.16 -70.86
N THR A 210 6.00 -4.96 -69.73
CA THR A 210 7.47 -4.86 -69.65
C THR A 210 8.05 -5.95 -68.75
N THR A 211 9.17 -6.54 -69.16
CA THR A 211 10.03 -7.29 -68.25
C THR A 211 11.03 -6.34 -67.61
N THR A 212 10.79 -6.02 -66.35
CA THR A 212 11.64 -5.15 -65.54
C THR A 212 12.64 -6.03 -64.79
N SER A 213 13.93 -5.69 -64.87
CA SER A 213 14.96 -6.31 -64.02
C SER A 213 15.56 -5.24 -63.13
N VAL A 214 15.50 -5.46 -61.82
CA VAL A 214 16.01 -4.53 -60.80
C VAL A 214 17.10 -5.24 -60.02
N SER A 215 18.30 -4.65 -59.97
CA SER A 215 19.36 -5.12 -59.07
C SER A 215 19.69 -4.09 -58.00
N TRP A 216 19.85 -4.57 -56.76
CA TRP A 216 20.05 -3.77 -55.57
C TRP A 216 21.46 -3.97 -55.03
N SER A 217 22.20 -2.88 -54.79
CA SER A 217 23.51 -2.97 -54.15
C SER A 217 23.80 -1.78 -53.24
N GLY A 218 24.61 -1.99 -52.20
CA GLY A 218 24.91 -0.94 -51.23
C GLY A 218 25.52 -1.45 -49.94
N GLU A 219 25.82 -0.52 -49.03
CA GLU A 219 26.11 -0.78 -47.62
C GLU A 219 25.10 0.02 -46.77
N VAL A 220 24.48 -0.62 -45.78
CA VAL A 220 23.47 0.00 -44.89
C VAL A 220 23.93 -0.11 -43.43
N TYR A 221 23.93 1.00 -42.71
CA TYR A 221 24.36 1.09 -41.32
C TYR A 221 23.44 0.30 -40.38
N ASP A 222 24.04 -0.54 -39.53
CA ASP A 222 23.40 -1.41 -38.53
C ASP A 222 22.24 -2.29 -39.06
N ASN A 223 22.15 -2.48 -40.39
CA ASN A 223 20.99 -3.05 -41.11
C ASN A 223 19.68 -2.29 -40.81
N LEU A 224 19.71 -0.95 -40.92
CA LEU A 224 18.52 -0.09 -40.82
C LEU A 224 17.37 -0.59 -41.70
N PHE A 225 17.65 -1.16 -42.87
CA PHE A 225 16.67 -1.90 -43.65
C PHE A 225 17.37 -3.04 -44.38
N ASP A 226 16.63 -4.11 -44.65
CA ASP A 226 17.10 -5.18 -45.52
C ASP A 226 16.95 -4.71 -46.98
N LEU A 227 18.03 -4.79 -47.77
CA LEU A 227 17.95 -4.56 -49.21
C LEU A 227 17.08 -5.67 -49.85
N PRO A 228 16.17 -5.33 -50.79
CA PRO A 228 15.42 -6.33 -51.54
C PRO A 228 16.32 -7.33 -52.28
N GLU A 229 15.83 -8.55 -52.54
CA GLU A 229 16.52 -9.47 -53.44
C GLU A 229 16.40 -8.97 -54.89
N ASP A 230 17.48 -9.10 -55.69
CA ASP A 230 17.47 -8.82 -57.13
C ASP A 230 16.27 -9.50 -57.82
N SER A 231 15.46 -8.70 -58.52
CA SER A 231 14.22 -9.14 -59.14
C SER A 231 14.30 -9.10 -60.67
N SER A 232 13.53 -9.97 -61.33
CA SER A 232 13.36 -9.94 -62.78
C SER A 232 11.98 -10.49 -63.08
N GLU A 233 11.04 -9.57 -63.25
CA GLU A 233 9.61 -9.86 -63.33
C GLU A 233 9.00 -9.23 -64.58
N SER A 234 8.15 -9.99 -65.26
CA SER A 234 7.28 -9.45 -66.30
C SER A 234 6.02 -8.92 -65.62
N SER A 235 5.83 -7.61 -65.65
CA SER A 235 4.66 -6.93 -65.10
C SER A 235 3.87 -6.24 -66.22
N THR A 236 2.60 -5.95 -65.91
CA THR A 236 1.76 -5.07 -66.73
C THR A 236 1.45 -3.85 -65.87
N GLU A 237 1.94 -2.70 -66.28
CA GLU A 237 1.53 -1.41 -65.74
C GLU A 237 0.51 -0.79 -66.70
N SER A 238 -0.56 -0.22 -66.15
CA SER A 238 -1.58 0.49 -66.93
C SER A 238 -1.35 1.98 -66.76
N PHE A 239 -1.26 2.73 -67.84
CA PHE A 239 -1.11 4.18 -67.84
C PHE A 239 -2.40 4.85 -68.29
N GLY A 240 -2.69 6.03 -67.76
CA GLY A 240 -3.85 6.80 -68.19
C GLY A 240 -3.65 8.31 -68.09
N ILE A 241 -4.07 9.03 -69.12
CA ILE A 241 -4.04 10.50 -69.15
C ILE A 241 -5.33 11.02 -68.50
N VAL A 242 -5.34 11.04 -67.16
CA VAL A 242 -6.54 11.30 -66.33
C VAL A 242 -7.08 12.73 -66.40
N GLY A 243 -6.29 13.68 -66.91
CA GLY A 243 -6.72 15.07 -66.96
C GLY A 243 -5.69 16.01 -67.57
N SER A 244 -6.15 17.20 -67.98
CA SER A 244 -5.30 18.37 -68.13
C SER A 244 -5.67 19.44 -67.11
N GLY A 245 -4.69 20.23 -66.67
CA GLY A 245 -4.86 21.19 -65.57
C GLY A 245 -3.60 22.00 -65.25
N ASN A 246 -3.60 22.65 -64.09
CA ASN A 246 -2.44 23.35 -63.53
C ASN A 246 -1.93 22.53 -62.33
N PRO A 247 -0.72 21.95 -62.37
CA PRO A 247 -0.15 21.16 -61.29
C PRO A 247 0.32 21.99 -60.08
N GLY A 248 0.21 23.32 -60.13
CA GLY A 248 0.56 24.20 -59.00
C GLY A 248 2.05 24.50 -58.86
N VAL A 249 2.85 24.16 -59.87
CA VAL A 249 4.31 24.29 -59.87
C VAL A 249 4.79 25.75 -60.05
N SER A 250 6.01 26.04 -59.59
CA SER A 250 6.60 27.38 -59.66
C SER A 250 6.83 27.88 -61.09
N TYR A 251 7.10 26.97 -62.06
CA TYR A 251 7.28 27.34 -63.46
C TYR A 251 5.96 27.71 -64.15
N SER A 252 5.74 29.02 -64.35
CA SER A 252 4.48 29.58 -64.86
C SER A 252 4.04 29.12 -66.27
N GLY A 253 4.89 28.46 -67.05
CA GLY A 253 4.53 27.89 -68.35
C GLY A 253 3.60 26.68 -68.25
N CYS A 254 3.63 25.94 -67.14
CA CYS A 254 2.94 24.64 -66.99
C CYS A 254 1.50 24.75 -66.46
N SER A 255 0.83 25.89 -66.66
CA SER A 255 -0.59 26.07 -66.30
C SER A 255 -1.58 25.19 -67.11
N ASN A 256 -1.08 24.49 -68.13
CA ASN A 256 -1.81 23.52 -68.95
C ASN A 256 -0.93 22.29 -69.18
N SER A 257 -0.78 21.49 -68.13
CA SER A 257 -0.08 20.19 -68.14
C SER A 257 -1.07 19.03 -68.15
N TYR A 258 -0.61 17.86 -68.59
CA TYR A 258 -1.39 16.62 -68.67
C TYR A 258 -0.92 15.65 -67.59
N ASN A 259 -1.83 15.19 -66.74
CA ASN A 259 -1.52 14.20 -65.71
C ASN A 259 -1.60 12.80 -66.33
N VAL A 260 -0.46 12.14 -66.44
CA VAL A 260 -0.32 10.72 -66.72
C VAL A 260 -0.17 10.01 -65.38
N THR A 261 -1.13 9.14 -65.05
CA THR A 261 -1.10 8.33 -63.82
C THR A 261 -0.79 6.89 -64.19
N ALA A 262 0.12 6.25 -63.45
CA ALA A 262 0.47 4.85 -63.58
C ALA A 262 -0.28 4.01 -62.56
N TYR A 263 -0.73 2.82 -62.97
CA TYR A 263 -1.55 1.91 -62.17
C TYR A 263 -1.02 0.49 -62.24
N ASN A 264 -1.17 -0.24 -61.14
CA ASN A 264 -1.03 -1.69 -61.14
C ASN A 264 -2.22 -2.33 -61.88
N ALA A 265 -1.99 -2.98 -63.03
CA ALA A 265 -3.06 -3.52 -63.87
C ALA A 265 -3.90 -4.63 -63.21
N THR A 266 -3.45 -5.19 -62.08
CA THR A 266 -4.20 -6.24 -61.33
C THR A 266 -4.99 -5.69 -60.15
N SER A 267 -4.45 -4.71 -59.40
CA SER A 267 -5.13 -4.14 -58.22
C SER A 267 -5.88 -2.85 -58.49
N GLY A 268 -5.55 -2.12 -59.57
CA GLY A 268 -6.04 -0.77 -59.84
C GLY A 268 -5.46 0.31 -58.92
N ALA A 269 -4.50 -0.04 -58.06
CA ALA A 269 -3.80 0.93 -57.21
C ALA A 269 -2.90 1.84 -58.05
N ILE A 270 -2.74 3.10 -57.63
CA ILE A 270 -1.82 4.05 -58.25
C ILE A 270 -0.38 3.67 -57.85
N ASN A 271 0.50 3.54 -58.85
CA ASN A 271 1.94 3.31 -58.67
C ASN A 271 2.76 4.61 -58.69
N GLY A 272 2.20 5.69 -59.24
CA GLY A 272 2.87 6.99 -59.38
C GLY A 272 2.18 7.88 -60.42
N TYR A 273 2.66 9.11 -60.59
CA TYR A 273 2.11 10.03 -61.60
C TYR A 273 3.13 11.07 -62.09
N ARG A 274 2.89 11.56 -63.31
CA ARG A 274 3.72 12.52 -64.03
C ARG A 274 2.85 13.55 -64.75
N TRP A 275 3.13 14.83 -64.53
CA TRP A 275 2.44 15.94 -65.18
C TRP A 275 3.25 16.47 -66.36
N TRP A 276 3.00 15.98 -67.57
CA TRP A 276 3.68 16.44 -68.77
C TRP A 276 3.43 17.93 -69.04
N CYS A 277 4.48 18.69 -69.37
CA CYS A 277 4.39 20.11 -69.70
C CYS A 277 5.04 20.44 -71.05
N ASP A 278 4.22 20.58 -72.09
CA ASP A 278 4.62 20.98 -73.45
C ASP A 278 5.54 22.23 -73.47
N SER A 279 5.23 23.27 -72.70
CA SER A 279 6.04 24.49 -72.63
C SER A 279 7.40 24.32 -71.94
N ALA A 280 7.59 23.27 -71.14
CA ALA A 280 8.87 22.87 -70.56
C ALA A 280 9.51 21.68 -71.31
N ARG A 281 8.78 21.07 -72.25
CA ARG A 281 9.15 19.84 -72.99
C ARG A 281 9.51 18.65 -72.09
N ASN A 282 8.99 18.61 -70.87
CA ASN A 282 9.30 17.57 -69.88
C ASN A 282 8.26 17.61 -68.75
N ASP A 283 8.46 16.78 -67.73
CA ASP A 283 7.68 16.78 -66.50
C ASP A 283 7.64 18.15 -65.81
N ALA A 284 6.44 18.61 -65.48
CA ALA A 284 6.21 19.69 -64.53
C ALA A 284 6.18 19.19 -63.09
N TRP A 285 5.61 18.01 -62.86
CA TRP A 285 5.56 17.38 -61.54
C TRP A 285 5.61 15.87 -61.71
N TRP A 286 6.64 15.25 -61.14
CA TRP A 286 6.85 13.80 -61.15
C TRP A 286 6.87 13.32 -59.69
N HIS A 287 6.10 12.29 -59.40
CA HIS A 287 6.05 11.62 -58.09
C HIS A 287 6.34 10.12 -58.28
N GLN A 288 7.16 9.55 -57.39
CA GLN A 288 7.56 8.15 -57.43
C GLN A 288 7.87 7.61 -56.02
N SER A 289 7.35 6.42 -55.75
CA SER A 289 7.70 5.60 -54.59
C SER A 289 8.89 4.67 -54.90
N ILE A 290 9.67 4.32 -53.87
CA ILE A 290 10.75 3.34 -53.90
C ILE A 290 10.40 2.17 -52.97
N ASP A 291 10.61 0.93 -53.43
CA ASP A 291 10.24 -0.32 -52.73
C ASP A 291 10.79 -0.46 -51.28
N VAL A 292 11.81 0.32 -50.90
CA VAL A 292 12.34 0.37 -49.52
C VAL A 292 11.47 1.20 -48.55
N GLY A 293 10.36 1.78 -49.02
CA GLY A 293 9.42 2.55 -48.20
C GLY A 293 9.76 4.05 -48.14
N ALA A 294 10.01 4.65 -49.29
CA ALA A 294 10.35 6.07 -49.39
C ALA A 294 9.73 6.72 -50.64
N ASP A 295 9.26 7.96 -50.53
CA ASP A 295 8.50 8.66 -51.56
C ASP A 295 9.19 9.96 -51.97
N ILE A 296 9.27 10.23 -53.28
CA ILE A 296 9.92 11.44 -53.82
C ILE A 296 8.99 12.21 -54.76
N ASP A 297 8.86 13.51 -54.49
CA ASP A 297 8.10 14.50 -55.24
C ASP A 297 9.05 15.53 -55.88
N PHE A 298 9.06 15.64 -57.22
CA PHE A 298 9.84 16.62 -57.98
C PHE A 298 8.91 17.63 -58.66
N ARG A 299 8.97 18.92 -58.27
CA ARG A 299 8.12 19.99 -58.82
C ARG A 299 8.94 21.04 -59.57
N LEU A 300 8.65 21.23 -60.85
CA LEU A 300 9.43 22.07 -61.76
C LEU A 300 9.43 23.54 -61.33
N ASN A 301 10.62 24.03 -61.00
CA ASN A 301 10.89 25.41 -60.66
C ASN A 301 11.34 26.21 -61.88
N GLN A 302 12.26 25.65 -62.67
CA GLN A 302 12.87 26.33 -63.81
C GLN A 302 13.22 25.38 -64.95
N TYR A 303 13.05 25.83 -66.20
CA TYR A 303 13.57 25.18 -67.41
C TYR A 303 14.48 26.15 -68.17
N ASN A 304 15.67 25.68 -68.53
CA ASN A 304 16.76 26.43 -69.17
C ASN A 304 17.13 25.77 -70.52
N PRO A 305 16.40 26.07 -71.61
CA PRO A 305 16.70 25.52 -72.93
C PRO A 305 18.00 26.07 -73.54
N VAL A 306 18.76 25.19 -74.19
CA VAL A 306 19.91 25.52 -75.02
C VAL A 306 19.47 25.98 -76.42
N ALA A 307 20.28 26.81 -77.08
CA ALA A 307 20.03 27.23 -78.46
C ALA A 307 20.84 26.36 -79.44
N ARG A 308 20.16 25.78 -80.44
CA ARG A 308 20.81 24.97 -81.48
C ARG A 308 21.59 25.81 -82.50
N VAL A 309 22.45 25.15 -83.28
CA VAL A 309 23.01 25.70 -84.52
C VAL A 309 21.95 25.64 -85.62
N HIS A 310 21.20 24.53 -85.66
CA HIS A 310 20.11 24.25 -86.58
C HIS A 310 18.79 23.95 -85.84
N GLU A 311 17.69 24.56 -86.29
CA GLU A 311 16.35 24.10 -85.95
C GLU A 311 15.91 23.13 -87.05
N ILE A 312 15.48 21.93 -86.66
CA ILE A 312 15.06 20.83 -87.54
C ILE A 312 13.57 20.59 -87.29
N ASP A 313 12.77 20.81 -88.32
CA ASP A 313 11.31 20.67 -88.32
C ASP A 313 10.92 19.52 -89.25
N VAL A 314 10.14 18.56 -88.75
CA VAL A 314 9.71 17.35 -89.48
C VAL A 314 8.20 17.45 -89.68
N GLU A 315 7.77 17.65 -90.92
CA GLU A 315 6.37 17.92 -91.27
C GLU A 315 5.82 16.75 -92.11
N LEU A 316 5.01 15.89 -91.48
CA LEU A 316 4.26 14.84 -92.15
C LEU A 316 3.17 15.44 -93.06
N ALA A 317 2.88 14.82 -94.20
CA ALA A 317 1.80 15.26 -95.08
C ALA A 317 0.41 15.13 -94.42
N PHE A 318 0.25 14.16 -93.51
CA PHE A 318 -0.87 13.96 -92.61
C PHE A 318 -0.33 13.34 -91.30
N PRO A 319 -0.82 13.74 -90.11
CA PRO A 319 -0.35 13.19 -88.83
C PRO A 319 -0.88 11.76 -88.56
N ALA A 320 -2.00 11.38 -89.20
CA ALA A 320 -2.53 10.03 -89.17
C ALA A 320 -2.62 9.45 -90.59
N TRP A 321 -2.23 8.18 -90.77
CA TRP A 321 -2.17 7.51 -92.08
C TRP A 321 -2.48 6.01 -91.97
N PRO A 322 -3.00 5.34 -93.01
CA PRO A 322 -3.34 3.92 -92.92
C PRO A 322 -2.09 3.04 -93.02
N LEU A 323 -2.27 1.77 -92.64
CA LEU A 323 -1.24 0.73 -92.66
C LEU A 323 -0.74 0.42 -94.08
N ASP A 324 0.52 -0.01 -94.19
CA ASP A 324 1.20 -0.45 -95.41
C ASP A 324 1.07 0.56 -96.59
N ALA A 325 1.21 1.86 -96.33
CA ALA A 325 0.96 2.93 -97.29
C ALA A 325 2.09 3.98 -97.36
N ASP A 326 2.46 4.37 -98.58
CA ASP A 326 3.41 5.46 -98.81
C ASP A 326 2.90 6.79 -98.18
N LEU A 327 3.65 7.38 -97.25
CA LEU A 327 3.47 8.74 -96.72
C LEU A 327 4.65 9.63 -97.12
N GLY A 328 4.33 10.90 -97.41
CA GLY A 328 5.32 11.95 -97.65
C GLY A 328 5.65 12.73 -96.39
N VAL A 329 6.95 12.98 -96.16
CA VAL A 329 7.45 13.82 -95.06
C VAL A 329 8.41 14.89 -95.60
N TRP A 330 8.30 16.10 -95.08
CA TRP A 330 9.26 17.19 -95.29
C TRP A 330 10.17 17.34 -94.08
N ILE A 331 11.47 17.48 -94.33
CA ILE A 331 12.47 17.79 -93.31
C ILE A 331 12.99 19.19 -93.62
N ASN A 332 12.67 20.15 -92.76
CA ASN A 332 13.01 21.57 -92.91
C ASN A 332 14.16 21.93 -91.95
N VAL A 333 15.35 22.22 -92.49
CA VAL A 333 16.49 22.67 -91.68
C VAL A 333 16.71 24.16 -91.84
N THR A 334 16.64 24.88 -90.72
CA THR A 334 16.99 26.30 -90.64
C THR A 334 18.10 26.52 -89.61
N ASN A 335 18.77 27.68 -89.65
CA ASN A 335 19.70 28.07 -88.59
C ASN A 335 18.97 28.80 -87.46
N SER A 336 19.65 29.06 -86.34
CA SER A 336 19.16 29.84 -85.19
C SER A 336 18.64 31.27 -85.47
N ASN A 337 18.64 31.74 -86.72
CA ASN A 337 18.00 32.99 -87.16
C ASN A 337 16.79 32.74 -88.09
N GLY A 338 16.29 31.51 -88.17
CA GLY A 338 15.20 31.07 -89.05
C GLY A 338 15.55 31.13 -90.54
N GLN A 339 16.85 31.09 -90.91
CA GLN A 339 17.25 31.08 -92.32
C GLN A 339 17.49 29.64 -92.79
N PRO A 340 16.97 29.24 -93.97
CA PRO A 340 17.12 27.88 -94.47
C PRO A 340 18.58 27.50 -94.75
N VAL A 341 18.98 26.29 -94.37
CA VAL A 341 20.34 25.77 -94.54
C VAL A 341 20.38 24.75 -95.67
N ALA A 342 21.07 25.09 -96.75
CA ALA A 342 21.09 24.32 -97.99
C ALA A 342 22.35 23.45 -98.14
N ASN A 343 22.18 22.25 -98.70
CA ASN A 343 23.20 21.20 -98.80
C ASN A 343 23.66 20.70 -97.41
N GLN A 344 22.75 20.70 -96.44
CA GLN A 344 22.95 19.99 -95.18
C GLN A 344 22.57 18.52 -95.41
N ASP A 345 23.44 17.60 -95.03
CA ASP A 345 23.11 16.18 -94.99
C ASP A 345 22.39 15.90 -93.65
N VAL A 346 21.26 15.21 -93.73
CA VAL A 346 20.38 14.83 -92.62
C VAL A 346 20.02 13.36 -92.79
N GLU A 347 19.99 12.60 -91.71
CA GLU A 347 19.56 11.22 -91.70
C GLU A 347 18.08 11.14 -91.34
N PHE A 348 17.25 10.74 -92.31
CA PHE A 348 15.87 10.32 -92.05
C PHE A 348 15.90 8.93 -91.42
N ARG A 349 15.12 8.72 -90.35
CA ARG A 349 15.04 7.46 -89.63
C ARG A 349 13.58 7.19 -89.28
N TYR A 350 13.03 6.08 -89.77
CA TYR A 350 11.82 5.45 -89.25
C TYR A 350 12.26 4.10 -88.67
N GLU A 351 12.53 4.09 -87.36
CA GLU A 351 13.38 3.07 -86.75
C GLU A 351 12.70 1.70 -86.62
N VAL A 352 11.37 1.68 -86.42
CA VAL A 352 10.56 0.46 -86.26
C VAL A 352 10.68 -0.51 -87.44
N ASP A 353 10.74 0.02 -88.67
CA ASP A 353 10.88 -0.76 -89.92
C ASP A 353 12.33 -0.71 -90.49
N GLU A 354 13.30 -0.27 -89.67
CA GLU A 354 14.72 -0.11 -90.01
C GLU A 354 15.02 0.82 -91.23
N ASP A 355 14.11 1.73 -91.59
CA ASP A 355 14.28 2.59 -92.77
C ASP A 355 15.10 3.86 -92.46
N ILE A 356 16.43 3.68 -92.54
CA ILE A 356 17.43 4.72 -92.26
C ILE A 356 18.07 5.20 -93.58
N ARG A 357 17.88 6.48 -93.92
CA ARG A 357 18.30 7.07 -95.21
C ARG A 357 18.88 8.47 -95.06
N THR A 358 20.14 8.69 -95.48
CA THR A 358 20.70 10.05 -95.58
C THR A 358 20.12 10.80 -96.78
N VAL A 359 19.61 12.01 -96.53
CA VAL A 359 19.08 12.95 -97.53
C VAL A 359 19.76 14.31 -97.40
N THR A 360 19.75 15.11 -98.47
CA THR A 360 20.44 16.40 -98.51
C THR A 360 19.44 17.54 -98.76
N THR A 361 19.46 18.59 -97.93
CA THR A 361 18.54 19.73 -98.06
C THR A 361 18.75 20.53 -99.34
N ALA A 362 17.66 20.96 -99.95
CA ALA A 362 17.65 21.79 -101.14
C ALA A 362 17.98 23.28 -100.82
N ALA A 363 18.03 24.13 -101.85
CA ALA A 363 18.38 25.54 -101.73
C ALA A 363 17.46 26.39 -100.82
N ASN A 364 16.28 25.85 -100.48
CA ASN A 364 15.29 26.41 -99.57
C ASN A 364 15.29 25.75 -98.18
N GLY A 365 16.30 24.92 -97.86
CA GLY A 365 16.45 24.29 -96.54
C GLY A 365 15.65 23.00 -96.34
N SER A 366 14.78 22.61 -97.27
CA SER A 366 13.97 21.40 -97.12
C SER A 366 14.50 20.19 -97.90
N ALA A 367 14.28 18.99 -97.35
CA ALA A 367 14.35 17.71 -98.02
C ALA A 367 12.95 17.06 -98.01
N TYR A 368 12.67 16.16 -98.96
CA TYR A 368 11.41 15.40 -99.01
C TYR A 368 11.73 13.91 -99.08
N VAL A 369 11.03 13.13 -98.28
CA VAL A 369 11.13 11.68 -98.23
C VAL A 369 9.74 11.08 -98.40
N GLU A 370 9.68 9.92 -99.04
CA GLU A 370 8.49 9.08 -99.13
C GLU A 370 8.89 7.74 -98.49
N PHE A 371 8.09 7.26 -97.54
CA PHE A 371 8.33 6.05 -96.75
C PHE A 371 7.03 5.25 -96.58
N ASP A 372 7.14 3.94 -96.42
CA ASP A 372 6.01 3.06 -96.13
C ASP A 372 5.75 3.12 -94.61
N THR A 373 4.51 3.30 -94.20
CA THR A 373 4.12 3.39 -92.78
C THR A 373 4.10 2.05 -92.06
N GLY A 374 4.06 0.94 -92.80
CA GLY A 374 4.08 -0.41 -92.23
C GLY A 374 2.83 -0.75 -91.40
N HIS A 375 2.99 -1.71 -90.50
CA HIS A 375 1.93 -2.23 -89.62
C HIS A 375 2.50 -2.77 -88.29
N SER A 376 3.68 -2.30 -87.91
CA SER A 376 4.34 -2.66 -86.66
C SER A 376 3.61 -1.99 -85.49
N LEU A 377 3.47 -2.70 -84.37
CA LEU A 377 2.92 -2.15 -83.13
C LEU A 377 4.04 -1.45 -82.33
N ASP A 378 3.63 -0.51 -81.49
CA ASP A 378 4.42 0.14 -80.43
C ASP A 378 4.43 -0.70 -79.13
N ALA A 379 4.85 -0.11 -78.00
CA ALA A 379 4.77 -0.73 -76.68
C ALA A 379 3.62 -0.18 -75.80
N SER A 380 2.81 0.76 -76.31
CA SER A 380 1.67 1.41 -75.64
C SER A 380 0.33 1.21 -76.36
N PRO A 381 -0.14 -0.05 -76.56
CA PRO A 381 -1.34 -0.31 -77.36
C PRO A 381 -2.62 0.32 -76.77
N THR A 382 -3.25 1.21 -77.53
CA THR A 382 -4.49 1.92 -77.13
C THR A 382 -5.77 1.29 -77.73
N SER A 383 -6.91 1.93 -77.48
CA SER A 383 -8.16 1.70 -78.25
C SER A 383 -8.51 2.84 -79.21
N ASP A 384 -7.69 3.88 -79.24
CA ASP A 384 -7.95 5.16 -79.91
C ASP A 384 -7.20 5.25 -81.25
N ASP A 385 -6.14 4.46 -81.42
CA ASP A 385 -5.40 4.24 -82.66
C ASP A 385 -4.99 2.76 -82.86
N TYR A 386 -4.14 2.47 -83.86
CA TYR A 386 -3.55 1.14 -84.09
C TYR A 386 -2.13 1.01 -83.53
N ALA A 387 -1.32 2.08 -83.67
CA ALA A 387 0.02 2.25 -83.09
C ALA A 387 0.56 3.65 -83.44
N SER A 388 1.37 4.21 -82.54
CA SER A 388 2.08 5.47 -82.73
C SER A 388 3.59 5.26 -82.94
N HIS A 389 4.22 6.04 -83.82
CA HIS A 389 5.65 5.87 -84.13
C HIS A 389 6.39 7.19 -84.36
N GLY A 390 7.60 7.32 -83.82
CA GLY A 390 8.45 8.48 -84.04
C GLY A 390 9.13 8.51 -85.42
N VAL A 391 9.05 9.64 -86.11
CA VAL A 391 9.70 9.91 -87.39
C VAL A 391 10.83 10.93 -87.18
N ILE A 392 12.09 10.48 -87.28
CA ILE A 392 13.27 11.24 -86.85
C ILE A 392 14.04 11.82 -88.05
N ALA A 393 14.54 13.05 -87.87
CA ALA A 393 15.54 13.70 -88.70
C ALA A 393 16.77 14.06 -87.86
N TRP A 394 17.90 13.40 -88.13
CA TRP A 394 19.12 13.48 -87.32
C TRP A 394 20.30 14.11 -88.08
N ILE A 395 21.10 14.96 -87.43
CA ILE A 395 22.35 15.51 -87.98
C ILE A 395 23.54 14.98 -87.15
N PRO A 396 24.18 13.86 -87.54
CA PRO A 396 25.28 13.24 -86.78
C PRO A 396 26.54 14.11 -86.59
N SER A 397 26.67 15.23 -87.29
CA SER A 397 27.85 16.11 -87.20
C SER A 397 27.75 17.20 -86.14
N THR A 398 26.55 17.44 -85.61
CA THR A 398 26.25 18.48 -84.62
C THR A 398 25.39 17.96 -83.46
N GLU A 399 25.07 16.66 -83.47
CA GLU A 399 24.21 15.99 -82.48
C GLU A 399 22.83 16.68 -82.32
N GLU A 400 22.25 17.10 -83.46
CA GLU A 400 20.96 17.80 -83.51
C GLU A 400 19.87 16.91 -84.11
N ILE A 401 18.74 16.77 -83.40
CA ILE A 401 17.57 15.97 -83.75
C ILE A 401 16.34 16.85 -83.98
N GLY A 402 15.47 16.45 -84.91
CA GLY A 402 14.06 16.82 -84.94
C GLY A 402 13.22 15.54 -85.05
N VAL A 403 12.05 15.51 -84.42
CA VAL A 403 11.15 14.34 -84.38
C VAL A 403 9.70 14.81 -84.42
N THR A 404 8.81 13.94 -84.90
CA THR A 404 7.34 14.10 -84.90
C THR A 404 6.72 12.70 -84.90
N THR A 405 5.54 12.52 -84.30
CA THR A 405 4.86 11.23 -84.27
C THR A 405 3.90 11.05 -85.43
N ILE A 406 3.84 9.84 -86.00
CA ILE A 406 2.78 9.39 -86.88
C ILE A 406 1.84 8.44 -86.12
N THR A 407 0.54 8.70 -86.20
CA THR A 407 -0.52 7.79 -85.74
C THR A 407 -0.93 6.86 -86.88
N LEU A 408 -0.96 5.55 -86.64
CA LEU A 408 -1.51 4.58 -87.59
C LEU A 408 -2.98 4.30 -87.28
N ASP A 409 -3.87 4.36 -88.28
CA ASP A 409 -5.29 4.05 -88.10
C ASP A 409 -5.91 3.38 -89.35
N GLU A 410 -6.69 2.32 -89.12
CA GLU A 410 -7.45 1.60 -90.16
C GLU A 410 -8.74 2.33 -90.61
N ASN A 411 -9.26 3.29 -89.83
CA ASN A 411 -10.62 3.83 -89.94
C ASN A 411 -10.70 5.32 -90.35
N LEU A 412 -9.61 5.87 -90.89
CA LEU A 412 -9.47 7.30 -91.23
C LEU A 412 -10.63 7.91 -92.02
N VAL A 413 -11.03 9.12 -91.58
CA VAL A 413 -12.10 9.94 -92.13
C VAL A 413 -11.64 11.37 -92.40
N GLU A 414 -12.38 12.11 -93.26
CA GLU A 414 -11.99 13.49 -93.63
C GLU A 414 -12.06 14.46 -92.43
N ILE A 415 -13.21 14.51 -91.73
CA ILE A 415 -13.47 15.32 -90.54
C ILE A 415 -14.40 14.50 -89.65
N ASP A 416 -14.12 14.46 -88.35
CA ASP A 416 -14.99 13.78 -87.37
C ASP A 416 -14.89 14.46 -86.01
N LEU A 417 -15.99 15.03 -85.52
CA LEU A 417 -16.00 15.77 -84.25
C LEU A 417 -16.59 14.92 -83.13
N VAL A 418 -15.74 14.53 -82.19
CA VAL A 418 -16.12 13.73 -81.02
C VAL A 418 -16.10 14.58 -79.74
N ALA A 419 -17.07 14.34 -78.86
CA ALA A 419 -17.04 14.87 -77.50
C ALA A 419 -16.54 13.79 -76.53
N VAL A 420 -15.23 13.80 -76.29
CA VAL A 420 -14.49 12.69 -75.67
C VAL A 420 -14.88 12.57 -74.19
N SER A 421 -15.69 11.55 -73.87
CA SER A 421 -16.29 11.42 -72.53
C SER A 421 -15.32 10.81 -71.50
N SER A 422 -14.39 9.96 -71.93
CA SER A 422 -13.26 9.48 -71.13
C SER A 422 -12.32 10.61 -70.73
N GLY A 423 -12.18 11.63 -71.57
CA GLY A 423 -11.28 12.77 -71.37
C GLY A 423 -11.79 13.87 -70.44
N VAL A 424 -12.95 13.69 -69.80
CA VAL A 424 -13.49 14.71 -68.88
C VAL A 424 -12.72 14.68 -67.56
N SER A 425 -11.96 15.73 -67.31
CA SER A 425 -11.24 15.92 -66.04
C SER A 425 -12.08 16.73 -65.04
N VAL A 426 -11.98 16.42 -63.74
CA VAL A 426 -12.77 17.11 -62.69
C VAL A 426 -11.88 17.58 -61.56
N THR A 427 -11.83 18.89 -61.33
CA THR A 427 -11.20 19.49 -60.15
C THR A 427 -12.28 19.87 -59.13
N ARG A 428 -12.18 19.31 -57.91
CA ARG A 428 -13.02 19.63 -56.74
C ARG A 428 -12.34 20.68 -55.88
N MET A 429 -13.08 21.71 -55.49
CA MET A 429 -12.68 22.69 -54.49
C MET A 429 -13.62 22.62 -53.28
N ARG A 430 -13.08 22.22 -52.12
CA ARG A 430 -13.77 22.08 -50.83
C ARG A 430 -12.99 22.84 -49.76
N ASP A 431 -13.65 23.74 -49.03
CA ASP A 431 -13.08 24.57 -47.95
C ASP A 431 -11.77 25.31 -48.28
N GLY A 432 -11.50 25.56 -49.56
CA GLY A 432 -10.28 26.22 -50.04
C GLY A 432 -9.18 25.27 -50.53
N VAL A 433 -9.32 23.96 -50.32
CA VAL A 433 -8.44 22.92 -50.86
C VAL A 433 -8.93 22.53 -52.25
N SER A 434 -8.01 22.43 -53.21
CA SER A 434 -8.27 22.00 -54.59
C SER A 434 -7.69 20.61 -54.80
N GLN A 435 -8.49 19.67 -55.29
CA GLN A 435 -8.12 18.28 -55.53
C GLN A 435 -8.61 17.84 -56.92
N GLN A 436 -7.77 17.17 -57.68
CA GLN A 436 -8.19 16.52 -58.92
C GLN A 436 -8.86 15.18 -58.57
N LEU A 437 -10.11 14.99 -59.00
CA LEU A 437 -10.82 13.71 -58.89
C LEU A 437 -10.45 12.83 -60.09
N ASN A 438 -10.46 11.51 -59.89
CA ASN A 438 -10.17 10.51 -60.92
C ASN A 438 -11.18 9.34 -60.86
N ALA A 439 -11.10 8.42 -61.82
CA ALA A 439 -12.06 7.33 -61.96
C ALA A 439 -11.90 6.20 -60.91
N ILE A 440 -10.79 6.15 -60.17
CA ILE A 440 -10.45 5.07 -59.22
C ILE A 440 -10.82 5.44 -57.78
N THR A 441 -10.53 6.67 -57.36
CA THR A 441 -11.05 7.24 -56.09
C THR A 441 -12.55 7.56 -56.17
N GLY A 442 -13.16 7.38 -57.34
CA GLY A 442 -14.49 7.86 -57.65
C GLY A 442 -14.55 9.37 -57.88
N PHE A 443 -15.54 9.78 -58.68
CA PHE A 443 -15.89 11.18 -58.85
C PHE A 443 -16.88 11.60 -57.76
N ASN A 444 -16.40 11.67 -56.51
CA ASN A 444 -17.25 11.87 -55.33
C ASN A 444 -17.28 13.33 -54.87
N SER A 445 -18.46 13.79 -54.43
CA SER A 445 -18.69 15.17 -54.02
C SER A 445 -19.83 15.29 -53.01
N ILE A 446 -19.88 16.39 -52.29
CA ILE A 446 -20.97 16.72 -51.35
C ILE A 446 -21.62 18.07 -51.69
N PRO A 447 -22.85 18.34 -51.21
CA PRO A 447 -23.49 19.65 -51.35
C PRO A 447 -22.62 20.79 -50.81
N GLY A 448 -22.33 21.77 -51.65
CA GLY A 448 -21.42 22.88 -51.34
C GLY A 448 -20.06 22.80 -52.03
N ASP A 449 -19.63 21.64 -52.52
CA ASP A 449 -18.40 21.51 -53.31
C ASP A 449 -18.49 22.36 -54.59
N GLN A 450 -17.42 23.08 -54.92
CA GLN A 450 -17.28 23.75 -56.21
C GLN A 450 -16.46 22.86 -57.15
N LEU A 451 -17.10 22.37 -58.21
CA LEU A 451 -16.50 21.49 -59.19
C LEU A 451 -16.14 22.27 -60.44
N THR A 452 -15.05 21.88 -61.12
CA THR A 452 -14.65 22.38 -62.44
C THR A 452 -14.40 21.21 -63.36
N PHE A 453 -15.21 21.10 -64.42
CA PHE A 453 -15.12 20.06 -65.43
C PHE A 453 -14.36 20.61 -66.63
N SER A 454 -13.28 19.96 -67.05
CA SER A 454 -12.65 20.22 -68.36
C SER A 454 -13.20 19.23 -69.37
N VAL A 455 -13.94 19.72 -70.37
CA VAL A 455 -14.60 18.88 -71.39
C VAL A 455 -13.86 19.00 -72.71
N PRO A 456 -13.17 17.94 -73.18
CA PRO A 456 -12.50 17.92 -74.48
C PRO A 456 -13.45 17.66 -75.66
N VAL A 457 -13.09 18.28 -76.78
CA VAL A 457 -13.65 18.09 -78.12
C VAL A 457 -12.46 17.86 -79.06
N GLN A 458 -12.44 16.73 -79.75
CA GLN A 458 -11.36 16.36 -80.67
C GLN A 458 -11.88 16.28 -82.11
N ASN A 459 -11.00 16.51 -83.08
CA ASN A 459 -11.24 16.20 -84.48
C ASN A 459 -10.43 14.95 -84.90
N GLN A 460 -11.04 13.77 -84.90
CA GLN A 460 -10.39 12.50 -85.27
C GLN A 460 -10.15 12.37 -86.80
N GLY A 461 -10.61 13.33 -87.61
CA GLY A 461 -10.36 13.34 -89.05
C GLY A 461 -9.02 13.95 -89.49
N ILE A 462 -8.57 13.59 -90.70
CA ILE A 462 -7.28 14.03 -91.29
C ILE A 462 -7.29 15.45 -91.90
N LEU A 463 -8.44 16.14 -91.93
CA LEU A 463 -8.58 17.52 -92.41
C LEU A 463 -9.13 18.43 -91.31
N SER A 464 -8.87 19.73 -91.41
CA SER A 464 -9.32 20.71 -90.42
C SER A 464 -10.84 20.90 -90.40
N SER A 465 -11.44 20.83 -89.21
CA SER A 465 -12.86 21.07 -89.00
C SER A 465 -13.24 22.56 -89.06
N PRO A 466 -14.44 22.95 -89.53
CA PRO A 466 -14.98 24.30 -89.35
C PRO A 466 -15.32 24.59 -87.88
N ALA A 467 -15.20 25.86 -87.48
CA ALA A 467 -15.61 26.30 -86.14
C ALA A 467 -17.11 26.05 -85.87
N THR A 468 -17.43 25.59 -84.65
CA THR A 468 -18.77 25.24 -84.20
C THR A 468 -19.00 25.63 -82.71
N THR A 469 -19.91 24.98 -82.01
CA THR A 469 -20.22 25.19 -80.59
C THR A 469 -20.30 23.87 -79.83
N LEU A 470 -19.91 23.91 -78.56
CA LEU A 470 -20.13 22.86 -77.56
C LEU A 470 -21.23 23.33 -76.61
N GLU A 471 -22.26 22.52 -76.39
CA GLU A 471 -23.30 22.75 -75.39
C GLU A 471 -23.10 21.77 -74.24
N ILE A 472 -23.02 22.26 -72.99
CA ILE A 472 -22.82 21.46 -71.78
C ILE A 472 -24.03 21.71 -70.87
N GLN A 473 -24.61 20.64 -70.33
CA GLN A 473 -25.80 20.66 -69.50
C GLN A 473 -25.52 20.00 -68.14
N ALA A 474 -25.76 20.76 -67.07
CA ALA A 474 -25.63 20.33 -65.68
C ALA A 474 -26.82 19.47 -65.22
N PRO A 475 -26.69 18.73 -64.10
CA PRO A 475 -27.75 17.85 -63.59
C PRO A 475 -29.01 18.60 -63.15
N ASP A 476 -28.88 19.87 -62.76
CA ASP A 476 -30.00 20.78 -62.44
C ASP A 476 -30.77 21.29 -63.67
N GLY A 477 -30.28 20.98 -64.88
CA GLY A 477 -30.86 21.42 -66.15
C GLY A 477 -30.40 22.80 -66.63
N SER A 478 -29.45 23.44 -65.95
CA SER A 478 -28.76 24.62 -66.48
C SER A 478 -27.81 24.23 -67.63
N THR A 479 -27.63 25.13 -68.60
CA THR A 479 -26.87 24.88 -69.83
C THR A 479 -25.88 26.01 -70.10
N SER A 480 -24.64 25.65 -70.45
CA SER A 480 -23.61 26.56 -70.96
C SER A 480 -23.32 26.26 -72.43
N GLN A 481 -23.06 27.29 -73.24
CA GLN A 481 -22.64 27.15 -74.65
C GLN A 481 -21.29 27.82 -74.86
N VAL A 482 -20.35 27.09 -75.45
CA VAL A 482 -18.96 27.47 -75.68
C VAL A 482 -18.67 27.45 -77.18
N SER A 483 -17.88 28.38 -77.70
CA SER A 483 -17.50 28.39 -79.12
C SER A 483 -16.27 27.51 -79.33
N VAL A 484 -16.39 26.48 -80.17
CA VAL A 484 -15.28 25.63 -80.59
C VAL A 484 -14.64 26.27 -81.83
N PRO A 485 -13.32 26.53 -81.86
CA PRO A 485 -12.63 27.05 -83.03
C PRO A 485 -12.54 26.02 -84.15
N SER A 486 -11.93 26.38 -85.27
CA SER A 486 -11.54 25.40 -86.30
C SER A 486 -10.42 24.54 -85.73
N LEU A 487 -10.59 23.21 -85.72
CA LEU A 487 -9.59 22.28 -85.20
C LEU A 487 -8.74 21.72 -86.35
N GLY A 488 -7.45 21.47 -86.10
CA GLY A 488 -6.59 20.75 -87.03
C GLY A 488 -6.96 19.27 -87.14
N ALA A 489 -6.25 18.50 -87.96
CA ALA A 489 -6.30 17.04 -87.86
C ALA A 489 -5.80 16.60 -86.47
N LEU A 490 -6.48 15.65 -85.84
CA LEU A 490 -6.27 15.24 -84.44
C LEU A 490 -6.33 16.37 -83.39
N GLY A 491 -6.77 17.58 -83.78
CA GLY A 491 -6.70 18.76 -82.91
C GLY A 491 -7.76 18.74 -81.79
N VAL A 492 -7.37 19.14 -80.59
CA VAL A 492 -8.24 19.17 -79.39
C VAL A 492 -8.58 20.59 -78.95
N PHE A 493 -9.80 20.76 -78.44
CA PHE A 493 -10.27 21.95 -77.75
C PHE A 493 -10.92 21.56 -76.42
N THR A 494 -10.47 22.15 -75.33
CA THR A 494 -11.02 21.93 -73.99
C THR A 494 -11.82 23.15 -73.52
N ALA A 495 -12.95 22.88 -72.85
CA ALA A 495 -13.79 23.89 -72.22
C ALA A 495 -13.88 23.62 -70.71
N ASP A 496 -13.40 24.56 -69.90
CA ASP A 496 -13.44 24.48 -68.43
C ASP A 496 -14.72 25.12 -67.91
N VAL A 497 -15.55 24.35 -67.21
CA VAL A 497 -16.87 24.76 -66.75
C VAL A 497 -17.05 24.45 -65.28
N SER A 498 -17.40 25.47 -64.49
CA SER A 498 -17.66 25.30 -63.05
C SER A 498 -19.14 25.09 -62.76
N TRP A 499 -19.42 24.22 -61.79
CA TRP A 499 -20.73 23.93 -61.23
C TRP A 499 -20.58 23.71 -59.72
N THR A 500 -21.40 24.38 -58.92
CA THR A 500 -21.41 24.22 -57.45
C THR A 500 -22.54 23.26 -57.07
N VAL A 501 -22.22 22.19 -56.33
CA VAL A 501 -23.22 21.17 -55.96
C VAL A 501 -24.33 21.81 -55.10
N PRO A 502 -25.60 21.79 -55.53
CA PRO A 502 -26.68 22.45 -54.79
C PRO A 502 -26.84 21.93 -53.35
N ALA A 503 -27.06 22.82 -52.38
CA ALA A 503 -27.29 22.46 -50.96
C ALA A 503 -28.48 21.50 -50.75
N ASN A 504 -29.40 21.40 -51.73
CA ASN A 504 -30.56 20.53 -51.74
C ASN A 504 -30.46 19.39 -52.78
N GLN A 505 -29.27 19.11 -53.30
CA GLN A 505 -29.02 18.02 -54.23
C GLN A 505 -29.33 16.67 -53.54
N ASN A 506 -30.07 15.80 -54.22
CA ASN A 506 -30.34 14.46 -53.69
C ASN A 506 -29.07 13.61 -53.73
N ILE A 507 -28.99 12.66 -52.81
CA ILE A 507 -27.97 11.61 -52.80
C ILE A 507 -28.07 10.74 -54.06
N GLY A 508 -26.91 10.36 -54.61
CA GLY A 508 -26.78 9.42 -55.73
C GLY A 508 -26.09 10.00 -56.96
N ASP A 509 -26.04 9.20 -58.03
CA ASP A 509 -25.43 9.58 -59.30
C ASP A 509 -26.09 10.81 -59.93
N VAL A 510 -25.25 11.74 -60.37
CA VAL A 510 -25.62 12.86 -61.22
C VAL A 510 -24.86 12.79 -62.54
N LEU A 511 -25.55 13.18 -63.62
CA LEU A 511 -25.04 13.02 -64.99
C LEU A 511 -25.00 14.37 -65.70
N ILE A 512 -23.82 14.71 -66.20
CA ILE A 512 -23.54 15.89 -67.02
C ILE A 512 -23.54 15.46 -68.48
N GLN A 513 -24.24 16.22 -69.33
CA GLN A 513 -24.34 15.93 -70.76
C GLN A 513 -23.61 17.01 -71.54
N PHE A 514 -22.96 16.63 -72.64
CA PHE A 514 -22.34 17.59 -73.54
C PHE A 514 -22.45 17.16 -74.99
N VAL A 515 -22.61 18.15 -75.88
CA VAL A 515 -22.85 17.93 -77.31
C VAL A 515 -22.02 18.94 -78.12
N VAL A 516 -21.08 18.45 -78.92
CA VAL A 516 -20.42 19.26 -79.96
C VAL A 516 -21.29 19.30 -81.22
N ASP A 517 -21.22 20.42 -81.95
CA ASP A 517 -22.05 20.75 -83.10
C ASP A 517 -23.56 20.45 -82.93
N PRO A 518 -24.22 20.90 -81.84
CA PRO A 518 -25.66 20.63 -81.62
C PRO A 518 -26.55 21.24 -82.72
N ALA A 519 -26.04 22.23 -83.45
CA ALA A 519 -26.68 22.81 -84.62
C ALA A 519 -26.48 22.00 -85.92
N GLN A 520 -25.64 20.96 -85.90
CA GLN A 520 -25.27 20.10 -87.02
C GLN A 520 -24.73 20.88 -88.25
N SER A 521 -23.96 21.94 -87.97
CA SER A 521 -23.40 22.87 -88.94
C SER A 521 -22.18 22.34 -89.70
N VAL A 522 -21.43 21.39 -89.15
CA VAL A 522 -20.28 20.74 -89.79
C VAL A 522 -20.81 19.57 -90.63
N THR A 523 -21.13 19.82 -91.90
CA THR A 523 -21.78 18.82 -92.77
C THR A 523 -20.84 17.76 -93.36
N ALA A 524 -19.54 17.86 -93.08
CA ALA A 524 -18.51 16.91 -93.50
C ALA A 524 -18.10 15.93 -92.38
N ASP A 525 -18.60 16.16 -91.17
CA ASP A 525 -18.50 15.31 -89.99
C ASP A 525 -19.03 13.89 -90.29
N ALA A 526 -18.20 12.87 -90.08
CA ALA A 526 -18.41 11.52 -90.59
C ALA A 526 -19.36 10.67 -89.72
N ASP A 527 -19.11 10.59 -88.41
CA ASP A 527 -19.94 9.92 -87.41
C ASP A 527 -20.54 10.89 -86.41
N ARG A 528 -21.63 11.51 -86.82
CA ARG A 528 -22.41 12.41 -85.96
C ARG A 528 -22.97 11.80 -84.68
N SER A 529 -22.81 10.49 -84.43
CA SER A 529 -23.28 9.85 -83.20
C SER A 529 -22.32 9.99 -82.01
N ASN A 530 -21.03 10.24 -82.24
CA ASN A 530 -20.02 10.49 -81.19
C ASN A 530 -19.95 11.97 -80.74
N ASN A 531 -20.64 12.89 -81.44
CA ASN A 531 -20.81 14.29 -81.04
C ASN A 531 -21.46 14.48 -79.64
N GLN A 532 -22.18 13.47 -79.12
CA GLN A 532 -22.84 13.54 -77.81
C GLN A 532 -22.12 12.66 -76.80
N GLY A 533 -21.63 13.28 -75.73
CA GLY A 533 -20.99 12.62 -74.60
C GLY A 533 -21.72 12.83 -73.27
N THR A 534 -21.36 12.03 -72.28
CA THR A 534 -21.94 12.06 -70.94
C THR A 534 -20.90 11.69 -69.89
N PHE A 535 -20.92 12.39 -68.76
CA PHE A 535 -20.08 12.12 -67.61
C PHE A 535 -20.95 11.88 -66.36
N SER A 536 -20.60 10.89 -65.55
CA SER A 536 -21.34 10.49 -64.35
C SER A 536 -20.47 10.68 -63.11
N MET A 537 -21.06 11.13 -62.02
CA MET A 537 -20.37 11.34 -60.75
C MET A 537 -21.32 11.18 -59.56
N PHE A 538 -20.82 10.86 -58.38
CA PHE A 538 -21.63 10.62 -57.19
C PHE A 538 -21.74 11.88 -56.33
N VAL A 539 -22.95 12.15 -55.81
CA VAL A 539 -23.17 13.20 -54.80
C VAL A 539 -23.61 12.56 -53.49
N GLY A 540 -22.68 12.50 -52.54
CA GLY A 540 -22.82 11.88 -51.23
C GLY A 540 -23.04 12.87 -50.09
N ARG A 541 -22.68 12.46 -48.86
CA ARG A 541 -22.73 13.20 -47.60
C ARG A 541 -21.57 12.74 -46.71
N LEU A 542 -20.94 13.70 -46.03
CA LEU A 542 -19.97 13.37 -44.98
C LEU A 542 -20.55 12.34 -43.98
N PRO A 543 -19.73 11.40 -43.49
CA PRO A 543 -20.15 10.44 -42.50
C PRO A 543 -20.43 11.16 -41.17
N THR A 544 -21.08 10.48 -40.22
CA THR A 544 -21.32 11.03 -38.88
C THR A 544 -20.54 10.23 -37.85
N ALA A 545 -19.49 10.84 -37.28
CA ALA A 545 -18.68 10.26 -36.23
C ALA A 545 -19.40 10.39 -34.87
N SER A 546 -19.69 9.26 -34.23
CA SER A 546 -20.39 9.20 -32.94
C SER A 546 -19.71 8.24 -31.99
N ILE A 547 -19.09 8.77 -30.93
CA ILE A 547 -18.50 7.98 -29.83
C ILE A 547 -19.42 8.02 -28.62
N ASP A 548 -19.72 6.86 -28.02
CA ASP A 548 -20.45 6.78 -26.76
C ASP A 548 -19.55 7.18 -25.56
N PRO A 549 -20.09 7.84 -24.52
CA PRO A 549 -19.31 8.32 -23.40
C PRO A 549 -18.74 7.16 -22.56
N VAL A 550 -17.41 7.06 -22.52
CA VAL A 550 -16.67 6.04 -21.77
C VAL A 550 -16.78 6.30 -20.26
N ILE A 551 -17.05 5.25 -19.49
CA ILE A 551 -17.04 5.31 -18.01
C ILE A 551 -15.60 5.11 -17.48
N PRO A 552 -15.19 5.81 -16.41
CA PRO A 552 -13.86 5.61 -15.84
C PRO A 552 -13.60 4.16 -15.40
N LYS A 553 -12.36 3.71 -15.58
CA LYS A 553 -11.89 2.36 -15.29
C LYS A 553 -10.69 2.37 -14.35
N LEU A 554 -10.30 1.19 -13.87
CA LEU A 554 -9.01 1.00 -13.22
C LEU A 554 -7.95 0.66 -14.27
N THR A 555 -6.68 0.87 -13.95
CA THR A 555 -5.53 0.26 -14.64
C THR A 555 -5.76 -1.24 -14.89
N PHE A 556 -5.25 -1.77 -16.00
CA PHE A 556 -5.45 -3.15 -16.49
C PHE A 556 -6.90 -3.65 -16.66
N ASP A 557 -7.93 -2.84 -16.46
CA ASP A 557 -9.30 -3.19 -16.88
C ASP A 557 -9.44 -2.98 -18.40
N ASN A 558 -10.09 -3.92 -19.10
CA ASN A 558 -10.46 -3.71 -20.49
C ASN A 558 -11.48 -2.56 -20.60
N VAL A 559 -11.13 -1.55 -21.38
CA VAL A 559 -11.97 -0.42 -21.77
C VAL A 559 -12.50 -0.70 -23.16
N VAL A 560 -13.79 -0.42 -23.37
CA VAL A 560 -14.42 -0.49 -24.69
C VAL A 560 -14.82 0.93 -25.07
N VAL A 561 -14.22 1.45 -26.13
CA VAL A 561 -14.66 2.69 -26.77
C VAL A 561 -15.58 2.27 -27.93
N ASP A 562 -16.87 2.48 -27.73
CA ASP A 562 -17.91 2.13 -28.69
C ASP A 562 -18.24 3.33 -29.57
N ALA A 563 -17.96 3.21 -30.86
CA ALA A 563 -18.35 4.16 -31.89
C ALA A 563 -19.24 3.50 -32.97
N SER A 564 -19.86 2.36 -32.67
CA SER A 564 -20.72 1.59 -33.60
C SER A 564 -22.02 2.32 -34.01
N MET A 565 -22.33 3.44 -33.35
CA MET A 565 -23.36 4.39 -33.75
C MET A 565 -22.90 5.40 -34.80
N SER A 566 -21.65 5.35 -35.23
CA SER A 566 -21.17 6.10 -36.39
C SER A 566 -21.83 5.55 -37.66
N THR A 567 -22.37 6.44 -38.49
CA THR A 567 -23.14 6.07 -39.67
C THR A 567 -22.88 7.06 -40.77
N ASP A 568 -22.76 6.56 -42.00
CA ASP A 568 -22.86 7.39 -43.18
C ASP A 568 -24.36 7.65 -43.55
N PRO A 569 -24.76 8.91 -43.86
CA PRO A 569 -26.11 9.27 -44.26
C PRO A 569 -26.55 8.89 -45.69
N ASP A 570 -25.64 8.59 -46.63
CA ASP A 570 -25.98 8.26 -48.01
C ASP A 570 -26.07 6.75 -48.32
N GLY A 571 -25.23 5.95 -47.69
CA GLY A 571 -25.45 4.56 -47.35
C GLY A 571 -24.41 3.59 -47.89
N GLY A 572 -23.26 3.51 -47.22
CA GLY A 572 -22.14 2.62 -47.50
C GLY A 572 -21.63 1.83 -46.28
N THR A 573 -20.33 1.59 -46.21
CA THR A 573 -19.64 0.97 -45.08
C THR A 573 -18.55 1.87 -44.51
N VAL A 574 -18.79 2.38 -43.30
CA VAL A 574 -17.79 3.18 -42.58
C VAL A 574 -16.66 2.33 -42.01
N ILE A 575 -15.44 2.88 -42.09
CA ILE A 575 -14.22 2.42 -41.44
C ILE A 575 -13.88 3.43 -40.34
N CYS A 576 -13.66 2.95 -39.12
CA CYS A 576 -13.28 3.78 -37.99
C CYS A 576 -11.79 3.64 -37.69
N LEU A 577 -11.04 4.72 -37.83
CA LEU A 577 -9.65 4.83 -37.42
C LEU A 577 -9.59 5.50 -36.04
N PHE A 578 -9.05 4.80 -35.05
CA PHE A 578 -8.86 5.31 -33.70
C PHE A 578 -7.40 5.65 -33.47
N ASP A 579 -7.13 6.89 -33.09
CA ASP A 579 -5.81 7.34 -32.61
C ASP A 579 -5.90 7.50 -31.09
N TYR A 580 -5.19 6.67 -30.32
CA TYR A 580 -5.22 6.71 -28.86
C TYR A 580 -3.84 6.98 -28.26
N GLU A 581 -3.83 7.77 -27.18
CA GLU A 581 -2.63 8.13 -26.42
C GLU A 581 -2.21 7.01 -25.45
N LEU A 582 -0.93 6.64 -25.47
CA LEU A 582 -0.28 5.71 -24.56
C LEU A 582 0.34 6.42 -23.33
N GLU A 583 0.75 5.66 -22.33
CA GLU A 583 1.34 6.13 -21.06
C GLU A 583 2.63 6.94 -21.24
N ASN A 584 3.35 6.70 -22.33
CA ASN A 584 4.58 7.40 -22.70
C ASN A 584 4.33 8.72 -23.49
N GLY A 585 3.07 9.05 -23.81
CA GLY A 585 2.69 10.19 -24.65
C GLY A 585 2.88 9.98 -26.15
N THR A 586 3.16 8.76 -26.61
CA THR A 586 3.05 8.40 -28.04
C THR A 586 1.60 8.08 -28.39
N VAL A 587 1.25 8.17 -29.68
CA VAL A 587 -0.08 7.84 -30.19
C VAL A 587 0.04 6.58 -31.03
N GLU A 588 -0.87 5.62 -30.80
CA GLU A 588 -1.05 4.46 -31.68
C GLU A 588 -2.35 4.60 -32.47
N SER A 589 -2.32 4.16 -33.72
CA SER A 589 -3.46 4.19 -34.65
C SER A 589 -3.94 2.77 -34.95
N ILE A 590 -5.25 2.52 -34.89
CA ILE A 590 -5.85 1.23 -35.23
C ILE A 590 -7.10 1.38 -36.10
N VAL A 591 -7.20 0.55 -37.13
CA VAL A 591 -8.33 0.50 -38.07
C VAL A 591 -9.35 -0.54 -37.60
N SER A 592 -10.61 -0.12 -37.44
CA SER A 592 -11.71 -0.91 -36.90
C SER A 592 -12.94 -0.87 -37.83
N THR A 593 -13.31 -2.02 -38.39
CA THR A 593 -14.46 -2.18 -39.30
C THR A 593 -15.80 -2.40 -38.59
N ASN A 594 -15.79 -2.55 -37.27
CA ASN A 594 -16.99 -2.57 -36.43
C ASN A 594 -17.10 -1.32 -35.55
N CYS A 595 -16.20 -0.34 -35.71
CA CYS A 595 -16.15 0.89 -34.93
C CYS A 595 -16.12 0.66 -33.42
N ILE A 596 -15.40 -0.38 -32.99
CA ILE A 596 -15.12 -0.65 -31.58
C ILE A 596 -13.60 -0.73 -31.40
N LEU A 597 -13.10 -0.04 -30.38
CA LEU A 597 -11.76 -0.19 -29.84
C LEU A 597 -11.87 -0.88 -28.47
N GLU A 598 -11.15 -1.99 -28.31
CA GLU A 598 -10.93 -2.63 -27.00
C GLU A 598 -9.45 -2.49 -26.66
N ASN A 599 -9.15 -1.80 -25.56
CA ASN A 599 -7.77 -1.69 -25.06
C ASN A 599 -7.76 -1.53 -23.52
N HIS A 600 -6.58 -1.62 -22.94
CA HIS A 600 -6.28 -1.38 -21.53
C HIS A 600 -5.08 -0.44 -21.41
N TRP A 601 -4.98 0.26 -20.29
CA TRP A 601 -3.84 1.09 -19.94
C TRP A 601 -3.20 0.53 -18.68
N GLU A 602 -1.87 0.57 -18.63
CA GLU A 602 -1.06 0.06 -17.52
C GLU A 602 -0.90 1.12 -16.41
N ASN A 603 -1.02 2.41 -16.74
CA ASN A 603 -0.88 3.53 -15.80
C ASN A 603 -2.17 4.38 -15.70
N ASP A 604 -2.27 5.24 -14.69
CA ASP A 604 -3.42 6.11 -14.46
C ASP A 604 -3.31 7.50 -15.13
N GLY A 605 -4.45 8.08 -15.50
CA GLY A 605 -4.44 9.29 -16.31
C GLY A 605 -5.74 9.58 -17.07
N GLU A 606 -5.70 10.69 -17.81
CA GLU A 606 -6.72 11.10 -18.77
C GLU A 606 -6.14 10.99 -20.18
N TYR A 607 -6.48 9.92 -20.91
CA TYR A 607 -5.96 9.63 -22.24
C TYR A 607 -6.93 10.09 -23.33
N LEU A 608 -6.43 10.81 -24.33
CA LEU A 608 -7.27 11.23 -25.46
C LEU A 608 -7.38 10.10 -26.49
N VAL A 609 -8.62 9.79 -26.90
CA VAL A 609 -8.91 8.94 -28.05
C VAL A 609 -9.60 9.78 -29.11
N ASN A 610 -8.95 9.96 -30.24
CA ASN A 610 -9.54 10.58 -31.43
C ASN A 610 -10.11 9.48 -32.34
N LEU A 611 -11.24 9.78 -32.96
CA LEU A 611 -11.88 8.94 -33.97
C LEU A 611 -11.91 9.73 -35.28
N SER A 612 -11.40 9.13 -36.34
CA SER A 612 -11.71 9.50 -37.72
C SER A 612 -12.60 8.41 -38.32
N VAL A 613 -13.80 8.78 -38.78
CA VAL A 613 -14.70 7.90 -39.52
C VAL A 613 -14.59 8.23 -40.99
N VAL A 614 -14.25 7.24 -41.80
CA VAL A 614 -14.11 7.32 -43.26
C VAL A 614 -15.20 6.44 -43.87
N ASP A 615 -15.89 6.89 -44.92
CA ASP A 615 -16.81 6.08 -45.72
C ASP A 615 -16.13 5.49 -46.98
N ASP A 616 -16.90 4.84 -47.87
CA ASP A 616 -16.42 4.32 -49.15
C ASP A 616 -16.20 5.39 -50.23
N GLU A 617 -16.51 6.65 -49.92
CA GLU A 617 -16.29 7.82 -50.77
C GLU A 617 -15.00 8.61 -50.42
N ASP A 618 -14.23 8.12 -49.44
CA ASP A 618 -13.08 8.79 -48.79
C ASP A 618 -13.43 10.13 -48.09
N ASP A 619 -14.71 10.34 -47.76
CA ASP A 619 -15.15 11.48 -46.95
C ASP A 619 -14.96 11.17 -45.45
N VAL A 620 -14.52 12.17 -44.67
CA VAL A 620 -14.07 11.97 -43.28
C VAL A 620 -14.79 12.91 -42.30
N ASP A 621 -15.30 12.35 -41.22
CA ASP A 621 -15.74 13.10 -40.03
C ASP A 621 -14.92 12.70 -38.79
N ARG A 622 -14.73 13.65 -37.86
CA ARG A 622 -13.83 13.48 -36.71
C ARG A 622 -14.51 13.81 -35.39
N SER A 623 -14.28 12.95 -34.40
CA SER A 623 -14.77 13.09 -33.03
C SER A 623 -13.68 12.69 -32.04
N SER A 624 -13.86 12.97 -30.74
CA SER A 624 -12.92 12.51 -29.72
C SER A 624 -13.58 12.32 -28.35
N VAL A 625 -12.98 11.45 -27.55
CA VAL A 625 -13.41 11.13 -26.19
C VAL A 625 -12.20 11.08 -25.26
N LEU A 626 -12.41 11.47 -24.00
CA LEU A 626 -11.40 11.37 -22.95
C LEU A 626 -11.65 10.09 -22.14
N VAL A 627 -10.68 9.19 -22.12
CA VAL A 627 -10.71 7.96 -21.32
C VAL A 627 -10.03 8.23 -19.99
N VAL A 628 -10.71 7.95 -18.88
CA VAL A 628 -10.19 8.19 -17.52
C VAL A 628 -9.85 6.85 -16.87
N ILE A 629 -8.57 6.64 -16.63
CA ILE A 629 -8.01 5.47 -15.94
C ILE A 629 -7.59 5.92 -14.55
N ASN A 630 -7.93 5.13 -13.52
CA ASN A 630 -7.64 5.42 -12.13
C ASN A 630 -6.70 4.35 -11.58
N ASN A 631 -5.70 4.76 -10.80
CA ASN A 631 -4.76 3.85 -10.14
C ASN A 631 -5.47 2.80 -9.27
N ARG A 632 -4.89 1.60 -9.18
CA ARG A 632 -5.33 0.47 -8.35
C ARG A 632 -4.38 0.27 -7.18
N ALA A 633 -4.90 0.51 -5.97
CA ALA A 633 -4.11 0.39 -4.75
C ALA A 633 -3.48 -1.01 -4.51
N PRO A 634 -2.29 -1.08 -3.88
CA PRO A 634 -1.49 -2.30 -3.74
C PRO A 634 -2.15 -3.40 -2.91
N VAL A 635 -1.81 -4.65 -3.20
CA VAL A 635 -2.26 -5.84 -2.47
C VAL A 635 -1.17 -6.37 -1.54
N VAL A 636 -1.50 -6.62 -0.26
CA VAL A 636 -0.57 -7.17 0.73
C VAL A 636 -1.24 -8.24 1.58
N ASN A 637 -0.63 -9.42 1.67
CA ASN A 637 -1.02 -10.48 2.59
C ASN A 637 0.00 -10.60 3.73
N LEU A 638 -0.44 -10.28 4.95
CA LEU A 638 0.43 -10.36 6.13
C LEU A 638 0.53 -11.80 6.65
N ALA A 639 1.75 -12.25 6.93
CA ALA A 639 2.06 -13.51 7.57
C ALA A 639 2.74 -13.27 8.93
N VAL A 640 2.72 -14.27 9.81
CA VAL A 640 3.35 -14.22 11.13
C VAL A 640 4.03 -15.54 11.48
N SER A 641 5.17 -15.49 12.16
CA SER A 641 5.97 -16.68 12.51
C SER A 641 5.29 -17.62 13.52
N SER A 642 4.41 -17.07 14.36
CA SER A 642 3.52 -17.82 15.26
C SER A 642 2.26 -17.02 15.54
N SER A 643 1.10 -17.67 15.63
CA SER A 643 -0.16 -17.01 16.01
C SER A 643 -0.27 -16.71 17.51
N SER A 644 0.67 -17.22 18.32
CA SER A 644 0.77 -16.94 19.75
C SER A 644 2.21 -17.10 20.25
N VAL A 645 2.61 -16.25 21.19
CA VAL A 645 3.91 -16.25 21.88
C VAL A 645 3.70 -15.92 23.36
N LYS A 646 4.69 -16.15 24.21
CA LYS A 646 4.67 -15.66 25.60
C LYS A 646 5.15 -14.21 25.71
N VAL A 647 4.80 -13.53 26.79
CA VAL A 647 5.44 -12.24 27.17
C VAL A 647 6.96 -12.42 27.18
N GLY A 648 7.69 -11.51 26.52
CA GLY A 648 9.15 -11.57 26.40
C GLY A 648 9.71 -12.51 25.31
N GLU A 649 8.88 -13.30 24.62
CA GLU A 649 9.28 -14.05 23.42
C GLU A 649 9.12 -13.17 22.16
N SER A 650 10.03 -13.31 21.20
CA SER A 650 9.97 -12.54 19.95
C SER A 650 9.09 -13.20 18.89
N VAL A 651 8.42 -12.37 18.11
CA VAL A 651 7.54 -12.76 17.00
C VAL A 651 7.86 -11.93 15.76
N THR A 652 7.85 -12.56 14.59
CA THR A 652 8.14 -11.90 13.30
C THR A 652 6.88 -11.81 12.47
N PHE A 653 6.46 -10.58 12.18
CA PHE A 653 5.48 -10.25 11.15
C PHE A 653 6.19 -10.10 9.80
N ASN A 654 5.56 -10.53 8.72
CA ASN A 654 6.16 -10.58 7.39
C ASN A 654 5.13 -10.15 6.34
N ALA A 655 5.54 -9.25 5.44
CA ALA A 655 4.76 -8.72 4.31
C ALA A 655 5.40 -9.10 2.97
N GLN A 656 6.05 -10.26 2.88
CA GLN A 656 6.70 -10.74 1.65
C GLN A 656 5.73 -10.96 0.49
N ASP A 657 4.53 -11.47 0.78
CA ASP A 657 3.44 -11.60 -0.19
C ASP A 657 2.76 -10.25 -0.37
N ARG A 658 3.34 -9.45 -1.27
CA ARG A 658 2.91 -8.12 -1.66
C ARG A 658 3.05 -7.99 -3.17
N SER A 659 2.09 -7.36 -3.81
CA SER A 659 2.09 -7.10 -5.23
C SER A 659 1.34 -5.82 -5.52
N ASP A 660 1.97 -4.96 -6.28
CA ASP A 660 1.27 -4.02 -7.14
C ASP A 660 1.40 -4.50 -8.59
N ILE A 661 0.46 -4.15 -9.46
CA ILE A 661 0.45 -4.55 -10.87
C ILE A 661 0.70 -3.35 -11.80
N ASP A 662 0.32 -2.16 -11.38
CA ASP A 662 0.47 -0.89 -12.10
C ASP A 662 1.67 -0.03 -11.65
N THR A 663 2.36 -0.41 -10.57
CA THR A 663 3.58 0.29 -10.17
C THR A 663 4.68 0.24 -11.23
N THR A 664 5.08 1.44 -11.67
CA THR A 664 6.08 1.67 -12.71
C THR A 664 7.52 1.71 -12.17
N THR A 665 7.70 1.76 -10.85
CA THR A 665 9.01 1.93 -10.19
C THR A 665 9.69 0.60 -9.79
N PRO A 666 10.70 0.10 -10.54
CA PRO A 666 11.24 -1.26 -10.33
C PRO A 666 12.06 -1.41 -9.04
N GLU A 667 12.53 -0.28 -8.51
CA GLU A 667 13.48 -0.20 -7.40
C GLU A 667 12.78 -0.27 -6.02
N ALA A 668 11.50 0.08 -5.97
CA ALA A 668 10.67 0.09 -4.76
C ALA A 668 9.17 -0.10 -5.12
N PRO A 669 8.73 -1.32 -5.50
CA PRO A 669 7.40 -1.54 -6.05
C PRO A 669 6.23 -1.30 -5.08
N ILE A 670 6.50 -1.05 -3.80
CA ILE A 670 5.63 -0.32 -2.87
C ILE A 670 6.48 0.28 -1.74
N ASP A 671 6.05 1.44 -1.24
CA ASP A 671 6.53 2.06 -0.01
C ASP A 671 5.93 1.33 1.21
N MET A 672 6.79 0.79 2.08
CA MET A 672 6.40 -0.11 3.17
C MET A 672 6.53 0.56 4.54
N LEU A 673 5.50 0.53 5.38
CA LEU A 673 5.57 1.03 6.76
C LEU A 673 4.84 0.12 7.76
N TRP A 674 5.60 -0.49 8.67
CA TRP A 674 5.06 -1.12 9.87
C TRP A 674 4.61 -0.05 10.87
N MET A 675 3.42 -0.26 11.43
CA MET A 675 2.80 0.56 12.47
C MET A 675 2.52 -0.33 13.69
N PRO A 676 3.56 -0.62 14.50
CA PRO A 676 3.38 -1.33 15.76
C PRO A 676 2.53 -0.52 16.75
N PRO A 677 1.78 -1.19 17.64
CA PRO A 677 1.06 -0.52 18.71
C PRO A 677 2.02 0.08 19.73
N ASP A 678 1.53 0.99 20.58
CA ASP A 678 2.30 1.54 21.69
C ASP A 678 2.59 0.47 22.76
N ALA A 679 3.85 0.40 23.19
CA ALA A 679 4.29 -0.34 24.36
C ALA A 679 3.91 0.42 25.67
N PRO A 680 4.01 -0.21 26.86
CA PRO A 680 3.63 0.42 28.14
C PRO A 680 4.28 1.77 28.45
N ASN A 681 5.44 2.04 27.84
CA ASN A 681 6.16 3.31 27.97
C ASN A 681 5.55 4.47 27.15
N GLY A 682 4.50 4.22 26.35
CA GLY A 682 3.85 5.20 25.49
C GLY A 682 4.63 5.52 24.21
N GLN A 683 5.48 4.60 23.74
CA GLN A 683 6.15 4.64 22.43
C GLN A 683 5.84 3.34 21.67
N PRO A 684 5.78 3.35 20.32
CA PRO A 684 5.58 2.13 19.53
C PRO A 684 6.63 1.06 19.83
N TYR A 685 6.24 -0.23 19.80
CA TYR A 685 7.20 -1.33 19.90
C TYR A 685 8.29 -1.22 18.83
N ASP A 686 9.56 -1.27 19.24
CA ASP A 686 10.67 -1.14 18.31
C ASP A 686 10.83 -2.41 17.45
N CYS A 687 11.12 -2.19 16.18
CA CYS A 687 11.15 -3.20 15.14
C CYS A 687 12.60 -3.51 14.80
N THR A 688 13.10 -4.73 15.09
CA THR A 688 14.57 -4.96 15.06
C THR A 688 15.23 -4.76 13.70
N GLN A 689 14.46 -4.85 12.61
CA GLN A 689 14.88 -4.60 11.23
C GLN A 689 14.68 -3.13 10.79
N GLY A 690 13.89 -2.36 11.53
CA GLY A 690 13.38 -1.04 11.15
C GLY A 690 11.97 -1.08 10.54
N LEU A 691 11.22 0.01 10.69
CA LEU A 691 9.80 0.09 10.30
C LEU A 691 9.55 0.04 8.78
N ILE A 692 10.56 0.33 7.96
CA ILE A 692 10.48 0.34 6.48
C ILE A 692 11.20 -0.91 5.96
N THR A 693 10.60 -2.08 6.20
CA THR A 693 11.17 -3.39 5.81
C THR A 693 10.09 -4.43 5.52
N GLN A 694 10.46 -5.54 4.85
CA GLN A 694 9.54 -6.65 4.57
C GLN A 694 9.16 -7.49 5.81
N ALA A 695 9.96 -7.44 6.88
CA ALA A 695 9.76 -8.28 8.05
C ALA A 695 10.08 -7.53 9.34
N CYS A 696 9.12 -7.47 10.25
CA CYS A 696 9.24 -6.80 11.52
C CYS A 696 9.20 -7.80 12.68
N THR A 697 10.31 -7.93 13.39
CA THR A 697 10.39 -8.69 14.63
C THR A 697 10.24 -7.75 15.83
N VAL A 698 9.30 -8.08 16.70
CA VAL A 698 9.01 -7.37 17.96
C VAL A 698 8.98 -8.38 19.11
N THR A 699 9.17 -7.88 20.34
CA THR A 699 9.05 -8.68 21.57
C THR A 699 7.96 -8.04 22.43
N PRO A 700 6.73 -8.60 22.48
CA PRO A 700 5.66 -8.05 23.28
C PRO A 700 5.97 -8.12 24.79
N GLU A 701 5.71 -7.02 25.50
CA GLU A 701 5.92 -6.86 26.95
C GLU A 701 4.61 -6.93 27.75
N VAL A 702 3.47 -7.11 27.08
CA VAL A 702 2.13 -7.18 27.70
C VAL A 702 1.37 -8.34 27.08
N GLU A 703 0.62 -9.05 27.90
CA GLU A 703 -0.28 -10.10 27.43
C GLU A 703 -1.49 -9.57 26.62
N GLY A 704 -2.27 -10.51 26.05
CA GLY A 704 -3.51 -10.22 25.36
C GLY A 704 -3.34 -10.14 23.84
N THR A 705 -4.17 -9.33 23.18
CA THR A 705 -4.17 -9.24 21.71
C THR A 705 -3.17 -8.20 21.23
N PHE A 706 -2.09 -8.66 20.62
CA PHE A 706 -1.14 -7.78 19.92
C PHE A 706 -1.54 -7.66 18.46
N THR A 707 -1.97 -6.48 18.02
CA THR A 707 -2.36 -6.18 16.64
C THR A 707 -1.27 -5.36 15.96
N MET A 708 -0.57 -5.95 15.00
CA MET A 708 0.35 -5.24 14.12
C MET A 708 -0.43 -4.63 12.95
N SER A 709 -0.22 -3.35 12.65
CA SER A 709 -0.73 -2.71 11.44
C SER A 709 0.40 -2.51 10.43
N PHE A 710 0.06 -2.61 9.14
CA PHE A 710 0.99 -2.41 8.04
C PHE A 710 0.35 -1.50 6.99
N ARG A 711 1.11 -0.50 6.52
CA ARG A 711 0.70 0.40 5.45
C ARG A 711 1.60 0.18 4.23
N ALA A 712 0.97 -0.10 3.10
CA ALA A 712 1.55 -0.01 1.77
C ALA A 712 1.11 1.29 1.10
N VAL A 713 2.00 1.85 0.28
CA VAL A 713 1.71 2.97 -0.62
C VAL A 713 2.38 2.64 -1.96
N ASP A 714 1.69 2.88 -3.06
CA ASP A 714 2.25 2.79 -4.42
C ASP A 714 2.98 4.10 -4.81
N ASP A 715 3.47 4.17 -6.05
CA ASP A 715 4.06 5.36 -6.66
C ASP A 715 3.06 6.52 -6.85
N ASP A 716 1.77 6.22 -7.01
CA ASP A 716 0.68 7.19 -7.23
C ASP A 716 -0.08 7.56 -5.93
N PHE A 717 0.52 7.24 -4.78
CA PHE A 717 0.09 7.55 -3.43
C PHE A 717 -1.23 6.91 -2.95
N ALA A 718 -1.81 5.92 -3.64
CA ALA A 718 -2.92 5.16 -3.06
C ALA A 718 -2.41 4.25 -1.93
N VAL A 719 -3.30 3.97 -0.97
CA VAL A 719 -2.89 3.45 0.34
C VAL A 719 -3.71 2.23 0.72
N THR A 720 -3.04 1.09 0.83
CA THR A 720 -3.59 -0.11 1.47
C THR A 720 -3.09 -0.21 2.90
N THR A 721 -4.01 -0.44 3.84
CA THR A 721 -3.68 -0.67 5.25
C THR A 721 -4.26 -1.99 5.70
N GLU A 722 -3.39 -2.91 6.10
CA GLU A 722 -3.74 -4.23 6.59
C GLU A 722 -3.33 -4.41 8.05
N SER A 723 -3.95 -5.37 8.73
CA SER A 723 -3.62 -5.66 10.13
C SER A 723 -3.73 -7.13 10.47
N ILE A 724 -2.80 -7.60 11.30
CA ILE A 724 -2.73 -9.00 11.75
C ILE A 724 -2.56 -9.04 13.26
N SER A 725 -3.31 -9.92 13.91
CA SER A 725 -3.33 -10.04 15.37
C SER A 725 -2.81 -11.40 15.82
N ILE A 726 -2.07 -11.41 16.93
CA ILE A 726 -1.63 -12.61 17.65
C ILE A 726 -2.09 -12.56 19.11
N THR A 727 -2.06 -13.71 19.78
CA THR A 727 -2.31 -13.79 21.22
C THR A 727 -0.99 -13.89 21.98
N VAL A 728 -0.64 -12.85 22.73
CA VAL A 728 0.44 -12.90 23.71
C VAL A 728 -0.11 -13.53 24.99
N THR A 729 0.57 -14.55 25.48
CA THR A 729 0.16 -15.33 26.66
C THR A 729 1.05 -15.04 27.85
N ASN A 730 0.46 -15.08 29.04
CA ASN A 730 1.09 -14.85 30.33
C ASN A 730 2.36 -15.71 30.57
N ILE A 731 3.27 -15.20 31.41
CA ILE A 731 4.41 -15.89 32.00
C ILE A 731 4.19 -15.97 33.52
N ALA A 732 4.41 -17.13 34.13
CA ALA A 732 4.29 -17.23 35.58
C ALA A 732 5.39 -16.40 36.27
N PRO A 733 5.12 -15.78 37.44
CA PRO A 733 6.12 -15.04 38.20
C PRO A 733 7.36 -15.89 38.49
N TYR A 734 8.54 -15.30 38.53
CA TYR A 734 9.80 -16.04 38.67
C TYR A 734 10.85 -15.29 39.50
N ASN A 735 12.04 -15.90 39.66
CA ASN A 735 13.19 -15.36 40.41
C ASN A 735 12.88 -14.94 41.87
N GLY A 736 11.97 -15.64 42.54
CA GLY A 736 11.51 -15.28 43.88
C GLY A 736 12.59 -15.31 44.97
N SER A 737 12.61 -14.28 45.82
CA SER A 737 13.56 -14.16 46.93
C SER A 737 12.96 -13.53 48.19
N ILE A 738 13.50 -13.92 49.34
CA ILE A 738 13.10 -13.47 50.68
C ILE A 738 14.27 -12.70 51.32
N GLN A 739 13.98 -11.55 51.92
CA GLN A 739 14.90 -10.83 52.81
C GLN A 739 14.22 -10.56 54.16
N LEU A 740 15.02 -10.36 55.20
CA LEU A 740 14.55 -10.04 56.55
C LEU A 740 15.10 -8.68 56.97
N ARG A 741 14.23 -7.77 57.43
CA ARG A 741 14.58 -6.42 57.88
C ARG A 741 14.31 -6.29 59.38
N ASP A 742 15.24 -5.66 60.09
CA ASP A 742 15.07 -5.27 61.48
C ASP A 742 14.29 -3.95 61.60
N VAL A 743 13.23 -3.92 62.39
CA VAL A 743 12.30 -2.77 62.45
C VAL A 743 12.90 -1.58 63.23
N GLU A 744 13.72 -1.84 64.25
CA GLU A 744 14.31 -0.77 65.07
C GLU A 744 15.43 -0.03 64.33
N THR A 745 16.29 -0.76 63.62
CA THR A 745 17.44 -0.22 62.89
C THR A 745 17.16 0.07 61.43
N GLY A 746 16.12 -0.53 60.85
CA GLY A 746 15.79 -0.47 59.42
C GLY A 746 16.76 -1.24 58.52
N ALA A 747 17.69 -2.00 59.09
CA ALA A 747 18.73 -2.73 58.34
C ALA A 747 18.21 -4.06 57.80
N ILE A 748 18.65 -4.44 56.59
CA ILE A 748 18.49 -5.81 56.09
C ILE A 748 19.49 -6.70 56.85
N LEU A 749 18.99 -7.78 57.46
CA LEU A 749 19.81 -8.76 58.14
C LEU A 749 20.48 -9.68 57.12
N GLU A 750 21.81 -9.77 57.17
CA GLU A 750 22.57 -10.73 56.36
C GLU A 750 22.31 -12.15 56.89
N SER A 751 21.77 -13.02 56.04
CA SER A 751 21.76 -14.46 56.29
C SER A 751 23.16 -15.05 56.09
N ASN A 752 23.48 -16.14 56.77
CA ASN A 752 24.71 -16.88 56.53
C ASN A 752 24.71 -17.56 55.14
N ASN A 753 25.83 -18.20 54.75
CA ASN A 753 26.00 -18.93 53.48
C ASN A 753 24.98 -20.07 53.23
N MET A 754 24.10 -20.39 54.17
CA MET A 754 23.03 -21.39 54.07
C MET A 754 21.63 -20.76 54.12
N GLN A 755 21.51 -19.44 53.94
CA GLN A 755 20.26 -18.67 54.03
C GLN A 755 19.54 -18.81 55.39
N VAL A 756 20.31 -18.94 56.48
CA VAL A 756 19.78 -18.86 57.85
C VAL A 756 20.05 -17.48 58.43
N TRP A 757 19.00 -16.81 58.90
CA TRP A 757 19.08 -15.60 59.74
C TRP A 757 19.13 -15.99 61.21
N HIS A 758 19.87 -15.22 62.02
CA HIS A 758 19.89 -15.36 63.47
C HIS A 758 19.24 -14.13 64.08
N VAL A 759 18.23 -14.35 64.93
CA VAL A 759 17.42 -13.30 65.57
C VAL A 759 17.19 -13.69 67.02
N ASN A 760 16.81 -12.72 67.84
CA ASN A 760 16.33 -13.03 69.19
C ASN A 760 14.82 -13.25 69.15
N GLU A 761 14.32 -13.94 70.16
CA GLU A 761 12.91 -14.04 70.50
C GLU A 761 12.25 -12.66 70.63
N ASP A 762 10.96 -12.57 70.28
CA ASP A 762 10.14 -11.35 70.29
C ASP A 762 10.69 -10.15 69.48
N GLN A 763 11.80 -10.33 68.75
CA GLN A 763 12.43 -9.27 67.97
C GLN A 763 11.49 -8.81 66.84
N PRO A 764 11.12 -7.51 66.77
CA PRO A 764 10.24 -7.00 65.73
C PRO A 764 10.99 -6.89 64.39
N LEU A 765 10.52 -7.67 63.42
CA LEU A 765 11.16 -7.86 62.12
C LEU A 765 10.13 -7.69 60.99
N GLU A 766 10.59 -7.57 59.76
CA GLU A 766 9.76 -7.55 58.56
C GLU A 766 10.34 -8.49 57.48
N LEU A 767 9.52 -9.41 56.99
CA LEU A 767 9.80 -10.18 55.78
C LEU A 767 9.56 -9.32 54.55
N LEU A 768 10.49 -9.37 53.59
CA LEU A 768 10.42 -8.68 52.31
C LEU A 768 10.46 -9.71 51.17
N GLY A 769 9.47 -9.66 50.28
CA GLY A 769 9.35 -10.55 49.12
C GLY A 769 9.57 -9.81 47.80
N PHE A 770 10.36 -10.43 46.91
CA PHE A 770 10.65 -9.93 45.56
C PHE A 770 10.53 -11.07 44.54
N VAL A 771 9.93 -10.77 43.37
CA VAL A 771 9.79 -11.64 42.18
C VAL A 771 9.97 -10.77 40.93
N GLU A 772 10.10 -11.41 39.78
CA GLU A 772 10.03 -10.80 38.45
C GLU A 772 8.81 -11.36 37.71
N ASP A 773 8.10 -10.53 36.95
CA ASP A 773 6.90 -10.89 36.19
C ASP A 773 6.63 -9.90 35.04
N SER A 774 5.54 -10.09 34.27
CA SER A 774 5.10 -9.12 33.26
C SER A 774 4.81 -7.74 33.88
N PRO A 775 5.11 -6.62 33.18
CA PRO A 775 4.75 -5.27 33.62
C PRO A 775 3.26 -5.04 33.98
N ASN A 776 2.34 -5.80 33.36
CA ASN A 776 0.91 -5.78 33.66
C ASN A 776 0.54 -6.49 34.96
N ASP A 777 1.25 -7.56 35.32
CA ASP A 777 0.92 -8.45 36.45
C ASP A 777 1.68 -8.06 37.72
N MET A 778 2.85 -7.43 37.55
CA MET A 778 3.68 -6.90 38.64
C MET A 778 2.90 -6.05 39.67
N PRO A 779 1.92 -5.20 39.30
CA PRO A 779 1.09 -4.46 40.27
C PRO A 779 0.03 -5.31 40.99
N SER A 780 -0.41 -6.44 40.41
CA SER A 780 -1.49 -7.30 40.91
C SER A 780 -0.99 -8.53 41.70
N ILE A 781 0.30 -8.88 41.63
CA ILE A 781 0.91 -10.04 42.32
C ILE A 781 0.36 -10.24 43.73
N ARG A 782 -0.21 -11.42 43.98
CA ARG A 782 -0.66 -11.89 45.28
C ARG A 782 0.45 -12.71 45.94
N TRP A 783 0.78 -12.35 47.17
CA TRP A 783 1.78 -13.04 47.98
C TRP A 783 1.08 -13.81 49.08
N GLU A 784 1.48 -15.07 49.24
CA GLU A 784 1.06 -15.95 50.31
C GLU A 784 2.31 -16.34 51.10
N TRP A 785 2.36 -15.92 52.36
CA TRP A 785 3.42 -16.23 53.30
C TRP A 785 2.92 -17.19 54.35
N GLN A 786 3.81 -18.07 54.76
CA GLN A 786 3.73 -18.85 55.99
C GLN A 786 5.02 -18.54 56.76
N PRO A 787 5.03 -17.50 57.63
CA PRO A 787 6.25 -17.04 58.33
C PRO A 787 6.92 -18.13 59.17
N ASP A 788 6.14 -19.12 59.60
CA ASP A 788 6.66 -20.39 60.12
C ASP A 788 5.81 -21.56 59.61
N SER A 789 6.45 -22.50 58.93
CA SER A 789 5.82 -23.72 58.39
C SER A 789 6.01 -24.96 59.27
N GLN A 790 6.76 -24.85 60.38
CA GLN A 790 7.10 -26.00 61.23
C GLN A 790 6.59 -25.89 62.66
N VAL A 791 6.75 -24.74 63.34
CA VAL A 791 6.32 -24.61 64.76
C VAL A 791 4.90 -24.06 64.85
N ASP A 792 4.60 -22.90 64.23
CA ASP A 792 3.21 -22.47 63.97
C ASP A 792 2.81 -22.54 62.48
N PRO A 793 2.53 -23.74 61.93
CA PRO A 793 2.05 -23.89 60.57
C PRO A 793 0.65 -23.30 60.31
N SER A 794 0.00 -22.68 61.30
CA SER A 794 -1.27 -21.96 61.13
C SER A 794 -1.11 -20.47 60.86
N TRP A 795 0.09 -19.92 61.04
CA TRP A 795 0.41 -18.54 60.72
C TRP A 795 0.53 -18.34 59.20
N PHE A 796 -0.46 -17.65 58.62
CA PHE A 796 -0.45 -17.25 57.22
C PHE A 796 -0.69 -15.74 57.09
N GLU A 797 0.06 -15.11 56.21
CA GLU A 797 -0.05 -13.69 55.89
C GLU A 797 -0.16 -13.49 54.38
N THR A 798 -0.99 -12.53 53.95
CA THR A 798 -1.23 -12.27 52.53
C THR A 798 -1.14 -10.80 52.19
N THR A 799 -0.41 -10.46 51.12
CA THR A 799 -0.27 -9.08 50.63
C THR A 799 -0.43 -9.03 49.11
N THR A 800 -0.66 -7.84 48.56
CA THR A 800 -0.76 -7.62 47.10
C THR A 800 0.10 -6.45 46.66
N GLY A 801 0.79 -6.58 45.52
CA GLY A 801 1.61 -5.52 44.92
C GLY A 801 2.97 -6.02 44.42
N PRO A 802 3.81 -5.15 43.84
CA PRO A 802 5.08 -5.54 43.21
C PRO A 802 6.16 -6.04 44.18
N THR A 803 6.00 -5.75 45.47
CA THR A 803 6.83 -6.29 46.54
C THR A 803 5.96 -6.54 47.77
N SER A 804 6.32 -7.55 48.56
CA SER A 804 5.64 -7.83 49.82
C SER A 804 6.42 -7.30 51.02
N VAL A 805 5.70 -6.86 52.05
CA VAL A 805 6.24 -6.51 53.37
C VAL A 805 5.30 -7.10 54.43
N VAL A 806 5.80 -8.00 55.28
CA VAL A 806 5.01 -8.64 56.34
C VAL A 806 5.74 -8.49 57.69
N PRO A 807 5.15 -7.85 58.71
CA PRO A 807 5.75 -7.77 60.04
C PRO A 807 5.70 -9.14 60.75
N VAL A 808 6.80 -9.54 61.39
CA VAL A 808 6.95 -10.83 62.08
C VAL A 808 7.76 -10.68 63.36
N SER A 809 7.49 -11.56 64.32
CA SER A 809 8.27 -11.80 65.54
C SER A 809 8.01 -13.24 65.96
N TRP A 810 9.05 -13.99 66.35
CA TRP A 810 8.92 -15.38 66.79
C TRP A 810 9.03 -15.45 68.31
N ALA A 811 8.06 -16.11 68.93
CA ALA A 811 7.94 -16.25 70.38
C ALA A 811 8.58 -17.55 70.93
N GLU A 812 8.65 -18.62 70.13
CA GLU A 812 9.34 -19.85 70.53
C GLU A 812 10.81 -19.79 70.06
N ASN A 813 11.71 -20.42 70.83
CA ASN A 813 13.12 -20.49 70.46
C ASN A 813 13.39 -21.55 69.37
N GLY A 814 14.57 -21.48 68.75
CA GLY A 814 15.06 -22.53 67.85
C GLY A 814 14.81 -22.28 66.36
N PRO A 815 14.72 -23.34 65.53
CA PRO A 815 14.71 -23.23 64.08
C PRO A 815 13.30 -23.15 63.47
N HIS A 816 12.98 -22.03 62.84
CA HIS A 816 11.74 -21.79 62.10
C HIS A 816 12.00 -21.79 60.59
N VAL A 817 10.99 -22.17 59.80
CA VAL A 817 11.09 -22.21 58.33
C VAL A 817 10.01 -21.34 57.70
N ILE A 818 10.44 -20.20 57.17
CA ILE A 818 9.62 -19.26 56.40
C ILE A 818 9.35 -19.88 55.04
N VAL A 819 8.11 -19.79 54.58
CA VAL A 819 7.70 -20.16 53.22
C VAL A 819 6.97 -18.98 52.56
N MET A 820 7.27 -18.75 51.28
CA MET A 820 6.68 -17.70 50.46
C MET A 820 6.27 -18.28 49.10
N GLN A 821 5.12 -17.86 48.60
CA GLN A 821 4.69 -18.13 47.23
C GLN A 821 4.03 -16.87 46.64
N ALA A 822 4.40 -16.53 45.41
CA ALA A 822 3.76 -15.46 44.64
C ALA A 822 2.87 -16.05 43.55
N PHE A 823 1.79 -15.33 43.23
CA PHE A 823 0.85 -15.64 42.18
C PHE A 823 0.56 -14.38 41.36
N ASP A 824 0.44 -14.52 40.05
CA ASP A 824 -0.19 -13.52 39.19
C ASP A 824 -1.73 -13.52 39.39
N ASP A 825 -2.44 -12.69 38.62
CA ASP A 825 -3.91 -12.63 38.64
C ASP A 825 -4.59 -13.69 37.76
N ASP A 826 -3.86 -14.31 36.83
CA ASP A 826 -4.21 -15.55 36.13
C ASP A 826 -4.24 -16.79 37.06
N GLY A 827 -3.46 -16.75 38.14
CA GLY A 827 -3.34 -17.79 39.16
C GLY A 827 -2.18 -18.78 38.96
N GLU A 828 -1.27 -18.53 38.01
CA GLU A 828 0.02 -19.21 37.92
C GLU A 828 1.00 -18.68 38.99
N THR A 829 2.16 -19.32 39.17
CA THR A 829 2.95 -19.12 40.40
C THR A 829 4.45 -19.27 40.26
N SER A 830 5.19 -18.50 41.10
CA SER A 830 6.63 -18.63 41.32
C SER A 830 7.08 -19.99 41.86
N GLY A 831 6.14 -20.82 42.32
CA GLY A 831 6.43 -21.93 43.19
C GLY A 831 6.94 -21.47 44.56
N THR A 832 7.32 -22.43 45.37
CA THR A 832 7.65 -22.23 46.78
C THR A 832 9.10 -21.77 46.97
N VAL A 833 9.27 -20.59 47.59
CA VAL A 833 10.56 -20.09 48.10
C VAL A 833 10.58 -20.32 49.61
N SER A 834 11.73 -20.71 50.16
CA SER A 834 11.89 -20.95 51.60
C SER A 834 13.09 -20.22 52.18
N GLY A 835 12.99 -19.87 53.45
CA GLY A 835 14.05 -19.25 54.25
C GLY A 835 14.08 -19.82 55.66
N TRP A 836 15.19 -19.66 56.37
CA TRP A 836 15.39 -20.26 57.68
C TRP A 836 15.73 -19.20 58.72
N VAL A 837 15.07 -19.24 59.86
CA VAL A 837 15.34 -18.38 61.01
C VAL A 837 15.76 -19.26 62.18
N MET A 838 16.79 -18.83 62.89
CA MET A 838 17.21 -19.42 64.16
C MET A 838 17.00 -18.35 65.24
N VAL A 839 15.98 -18.56 66.07
CA VAL A 839 15.61 -17.73 67.22
C VAL A 839 16.45 -18.15 68.42
N HIS A 840 16.99 -17.17 69.15
CA HIS A 840 17.68 -17.39 70.43
C HIS A 840 16.84 -16.84 71.58
N ASN A 841 16.69 -17.65 72.64
CA ASN A 841 16.06 -17.28 73.92
C ASN A 841 16.74 -16.04 74.56
N ILE A 842 15.96 -15.26 75.30
CA ILE A 842 16.41 -14.14 76.13
C ILE A 842 16.27 -14.54 77.61
N ALA A 843 17.35 -14.47 78.39
CA ALA A 843 17.34 -14.93 79.78
C ALA A 843 16.81 -13.89 80.80
N PRO A 844 16.15 -14.32 81.90
CA PRO A 844 15.44 -13.44 82.83
C PRO A 844 16.31 -12.50 83.64
N THR A 845 15.73 -11.36 84.01
CA THR A 845 16.43 -10.29 84.77
C THR A 845 15.78 -9.99 86.12
N ILE A 846 16.60 -9.82 87.16
CA ILE A 846 16.16 -9.43 88.52
C ILE A 846 16.54 -7.97 88.78
N SER A 847 15.60 -7.18 89.30
CA SER A 847 15.81 -5.78 89.66
C SER A 847 16.59 -5.60 90.96
N THR A 848 17.40 -4.54 91.03
CA THR A 848 18.25 -4.23 92.19
C THR A 848 17.44 -3.86 93.44
N PHE A 849 17.82 -4.37 94.62
CA PHE A 849 17.12 -4.16 95.89
C PHE A 849 18.00 -3.64 97.05
N ASP A 850 17.37 -3.19 98.14
CA ASP A 850 17.99 -2.81 99.41
C ASP A 850 17.88 -3.95 100.46
N GLU A 851 18.89 -4.13 101.34
CA GLU A 851 18.90 -5.18 102.37
C GLU A 851 17.79 -5.01 103.44
N PRO A 852 17.16 -6.10 103.92
CA PRO A 852 16.07 -6.04 104.88
C PRO A 852 16.52 -5.67 106.30
N LEU A 853 15.65 -4.95 107.04
CA LEU A 853 15.91 -4.54 108.43
C LEU A 853 15.85 -5.73 109.41
N PRO A 854 16.59 -5.67 110.55
CA PRO A 854 16.53 -6.71 111.57
C PRO A 854 15.14 -6.88 112.20
N LEU A 855 14.77 -8.13 112.41
CA LEU A 855 13.50 -8.60 112.97
C LEU A 855 13.68 -9.05 114.44
N TRP A 856 12.56 -9.20 115.15
CA TRP A 856 12.49 -9.94 116.42
C TRP A 856 12.11 -11.39 116.13
N GLU A 857 12.39 -12.34 117.03
CA GLU A 857 11.85 -13.70 116.84
C GLU A 857 10.32 -13.71 116.83
N ASP A 858 9.77 -14.72 116.16
CA ASP A 858 8.34 -14.88 115.88
C ASP A 858 7.66 -13.70 115.13
N ALA A 859 8.40 -12.64 114.78
CA ALA A 859 7.94 -11.59 113.88
C ALA A 859 7.88 -12.11 112.44
N ARG A 860 6.81 -11.75 111.73
CA ARG A 860 6.67 -12.05 110.30
C ARG A 860 7.48 -11.07 109.47
N THR A 861 8.29 -11.58 108.54
CA THR A 861 8.84 -10.77 107.45
C THR A 861 7.81 -10.60 106.33
N LEU A 862 7.93 -9.51 105.58
CA LEU A 862 7.27 -9.31 104.29
C LEU A 862 8.25 -8.54 103.40
N PHE A 863 8.78 -9.21 102.39
CA PHE A 863 9.78 -8.66 101.48
C PHE A 863 9.50 -9.17 100.06
N THR A 864 9.72 -8.33 99.05
CA THR A 864 9.31 -8.57 97.66
C THR A 864 10.42 -8.13 96.71
N LEU A 865 10.68 -8.91 95.67
CA LEU A 865 11.61 -8.57 94.57
C LEU A 865 10.87 -8.46 93.23
N GLU A 866 11.38 -7.61 92.34
CA GLU A 866 10.84 -7.38 90.99
C GLU A 866 11.76 -8.02 89.93
N TYR A 867 11.17 -8.58 88.88
CA TYR A 867 11.86 -9.28 87.79
C TYR A 867 11.11 -9.08 86.47
N SER A 868 11.80 -9.31 85.34
CA SER A 868 11.27 -9.10 83.99
C SER A 868 12.01 -9.88 82.91
N ASP A 869 11.33 -10.20 81.81
CA ASP A 869 11.91 -10.85 80.62
C ASP A 869 11.27 -10.38 79.30
N SER A 870 11.40 -11.18 78.23
CA SER A 870 10.67 -11.07 76.96
C SER A 870 9.15 -11.01 77.13
N ALA A 871 8.42 -10.54 76.12
CA ALA A 871 6.97 -10.37 76.25
C ALA A 871 6.21 -11.70 76.25
N SER A 872 6.78 -12.73 75.61
CA SER A 872 6.26 -14.09 75.56
C SER A 872 6.47 -14.84 76.87
N ASP A 873 7.64 -14.72 77.51
CA ASP A 873 7.97 -15.48 78.73
C ASP A 873 7.46 -14.83 80.02
N MET A 874 7.11 -13.54 80.00
CA MET A 874 6.65 -12.80 81.19
C MET A 874 5.54 -13.49 82.02
N ASP A 875 4.67 -14.31 81.40
CA ASP A 875 3.62 -15.09 82.07
C ASP A 875 4.05 -16.53 82.45
N SER A 876 5.15 -17.06 81.89
CA SER A 876 5.72 -18.38 82.20
C SER A 876 6.73 -18.34 83.36
N LEU A 877 7.41 -17.20 83.57
CA LEU A 877 8.49 -17.02 84.56
C LEU A 877 8.17 -17.59 85.95
N VAL A 878 8.98 -18.55 86.39
CA VAL A 878 8.90 -19.15 87.72
C VAL A 878 9.88 -18.48 88.67
N ALA A 879 9.36 -17.59 89.51
CA ALA A 879 10.11 -16.98 90.60
C ALA A 879 10.00 -17.80 91.90
N CYS A 880 11.11 -18.01 92.60
CA CYS A 880 11.11 -18.71 93.89
C CYS A 880 12.19 -18.24 94.87
N TRP A 881 11.91 -18.45 96.16
CA TRP A 881 12.84 -18.31 97.28
C TRP A 881 13.25 -19.68 97.82
N ASP A 882 14.57 -19.88 97.94
CA ASP A 882 15.29 -20.85 98.76
C ASP A 882 15.59 -20.18 100.12
N LEU A 883 15.29 -20.84 101.25
CA LEU A 883 15.54 -20.35 102.60
C LEU A 883 16.75 -21.00 103.29
N ASP A 884 17.30 -22.08 102.73
CA ASP A 884 18.36 -22.91 103.30
C ASP A 884 19.44 -23.20 102.21
N PRO A 885 20.19 -22.18 101.71
CA PRO A 885 21.05 -22.19 100.51
C PRO A 885 22.33 -23.06 100.57
N PHE A 886 22.31 -24.08 101.42
CA PHE A 886 23.33 -25.09 101.62
C PHE A 886 22.76 -26.52 101.65
N ILE A 887 21.43 -26.68 101.48
CA ILE A 887 20.72 -27.97 101.59
C ILE A 887 19.88 -28.19 100.33
N ASN A 888 20.43 -28.87 99.32
CA ASN A 888 19.58 -29.37 98.23
C ASN A 888 18.55 -30.37 98.81
N LEU A 889 17.27 -29.95 98.82
CA LEU A 889 16.17 -30.70 99.41
C LEU A 889 15.65 -31.85 98.52
N ASP A 890 15.64 -31.68 97.18
CA ASP A 890 15.04 -32.62 96.23
C ASP A 890 16.05 -33.54 95.51
N GLN A 891 17.33 -33.21 95.58
CA GLN A 891 18.50 -33.86 94.96
C GLN A 891 18.60 -33.70 93.43
N GLU A 892 17.89 -32.74 92.84
CA GLU A 892 18.06 -32.31 91.46
C GLU A 892 18.84 -30.99 91.41
N GLY A 893 19.53 -30.69 90.31
CA GLY A 893 20.22 -29.40 90.17
C GLY A 893 21.39 -29.10 91.14
N SER A 894 21.41 -27.88 91.68
CA SER A 894 22.43 -27.28 92.55
C SER A 894 22.09 -27.47 94.03
N SER A 895 22.40 -26.51 94.92
CA SER A 895 21.79 -26.38 96.26
C SER A 895 21.36 -24.93 96.49
N ASP A 896 20.88 -24.32 95.42
CA ASP A 896 20.50 -22.92 95.34
C ASP A 896 19.25 -22.70 94.48
N ASP A 897 18.72 -23.76 93.86
CA ASP A 897 17.59 -23.85 92.93
C ASP A 897 16.37 -24.60 93.51
N ASP A 898 16.45 -25.02 94.76
CA ASP A 898 15.34 -25.61 95.49
C ASP A 898 14.32 -24.55 95.91
N CYS A 899 13.04 -24.88 95.72
CA CYS A 899 11.97 -23.90 95.78
C CYS A 899 11.11 -24.06 97.05
N ASP A 900 11.49 -23.35 98.12
CA ASP A 900 10.74 -23.33 99.40
C ASP A 900 9.47 -22.47 99.33
N ILE A 901 9.57 -21.27 98.74
CA ILE A 901 8.45 -20.30 98.65
C ILE A 901 8.35 -19.75 97.23
N THR A 902 7.37 -20.26 96.47
CA THR A 902 7.00 -19.77 95.14
C THR A 902 6.50 -18.32 95.17
N GLY A 903 6.97 -17.50 94.23
CA GLY A 903 6.52 -16.14 93.97
C GLY A 903 7.48 -15.06 94.49
N SER A 904 7.29 -13.83 94.01
CA SER A 904 8.14 -12.66 94.31
C SER A 904 8.25 -12.28 95.79
N THR A 905 7.30 -12.72 96.64
CA THR A 905 7.09 -12.19 98.00
C THR A 905 7.23 -13.25 99.08
N ILE A 906 8.23 -13.11 99.94
CA ILE A 906 8.45 -13.96 101.12
C ILE A 906 7.60 -13.48 102.32
N ASN A 907 6.93 -14.42 103.00
CA ASN A 907 6.14 -14.21 104.23
C ASN A 907 6.47 -15.30 105.26
N HIS A 908 7.66 -15.21 105.86
CA HIS A 908 8.22 -16.19 106.78
C HIS A 908 8.32 -15.65 108.21
N LYS A 909 8.55 -16.52 109.21
CA LYS A 909 8.93 -16.14 110.58
C LYS A 909 10.01 -17.09 111.08
N TRP A 910 11.04 -16.55 111.73
CA TRP A 910 12.08 -17.35 112.40
C TRP A 910 11.81 -17.35 113.90
N SER A 911 11.84 -18.53 114.53
CA SER A 911 11.60 -18.70 115.98
C SER A 911 12.86 -18.54 116.83
N GLU A 912 14.04 -18.46 116.21
CA GLU A 912 15.34 -18.44 116.87
C GLU A 912 16.14 -17.20 116.42
N ALA A 913 16.87 -16.57 117.33
CA ALA A 913 17.73 -15.43 117.02
C ALA A 913 18.96 -15.86 116.19
N GLY A 914 19.14 -15.25 115.01
CA GLY A 914 20.20 -15.64 114.06
C GLY A 914 20.26 -14.76 112.82
N THR A 915 21.14 -15.13 111.87
CA THR A 915 21.16 -14.55 110.51
C THR A 915 20.94 -15.68 109.51
N TYR A 916 19.94 -15.52 108.66
CA TYR A 916 19.45 -16.52 107.71
C TYR A 916 19.65 -15.99 106.28
N PRO A 917 20.58 -16.56 105.50
CA PRO A 917 20.70 -16.28 104.07
C PRO A 917 19.57 -17.01 103.31
N ALA A 918 19.04 -16.36 102.28
CA ALA A 918 18.04 -16.92 101.37
C ALA A 918 18.44 -16.56 99.93
N ILE A 919 18.19 -17.44 98.96
CA ILE A 919 18.42 -17.16 97.53
C ILE A 919 17.06 -16.95 96.85
N PHE A 920 16.94 -15.88 96.09
CA PHE A 920 15.82 -15.66 95.18
C PHE A 920 16.28 -15.91 93.75
N HIS A 921 15.50 -16.66 92.98
CA HIS A 921 15.78 -16.91 91.58
C HIS A 921 14.53 -16.84 90.72
N VAL A 922 14.75 -16.61 89.42
CA VAL A 922 13.73 -16.60 88.38
C VAL A 922 14.27 -17.44 87.24
N THR A 923 13.43 -18.35 86.75
CA THR A 923 13.73 -19.28 85.64
C THR A 923 12.64 -19.12 84.58
N ASP A 924 13.03 -19.02 83.31
CA ASP A 924 12.12 -19.06 82.16
C ASP A 924 11.66 -20.51 81.86
N ASP A 925 10.75 -20.72 80.90
CA ASP A 925 10.31 -22.07 80.52
C ASP A 925 11.26 -22.81 79.57
N ASP A 926 12.24 -22.10 79.01
CA ASP A 926 13.39 -22.65 78.28
C ASP A 926 14.50 -23.23 79.20
N GLY A 927 14.48 -22.85 80.48
CA GLY A 927 15.35 -23.34 81.54
C GLY A 927 16.58 -22.48 81.85
N GLU A 928 16.73 -21.28 81.28
CA GLU A 928 17.73 -20.31 81.70
C GLU A 928 17.29 -19.57 82.97
N ARG A 929 18.27 -19.11 83.77
CA ARG A 929 18.02 -18.75 85.18
C ARG A 929 18.92 -17.64 85.69
N THR A 930 18.33 -16.69 86.41
CA THR A 930 19.03 -15.63 87.15
C THR A 930 18.73 -15.73 88.64
N SER A 931 19.73 -15.52 89.50
CA SER A 931 19.63 -15.69 90.96
C SER A 931 20.37 -14.60 91.77
N GLN A 932 19.89 -14.33 92.99
CA GLN A 932 20.43 -13.29 93.89
C GLN A 932 20.19 -13.64 95.38
N MET A 933 21.12 -13.30 96.27
CA MET A 933 21.07 -13.67 97.70
C MET A 933 20.65 -12.51 98.63
N VAL A 934 19.81 -12.80 99.63
CA VAL A 934 19.27 -11.86 100.64
C VAL A 934 19.56 -12.38 102.05
N ASN A 935 19.95 -11.52 103.00
CA ASN A 935 20.26 -11.92 104.38
C ASN A 935 19.25 -11.34 105.38
N PHE A 936 18.50 -12.19 106.09
CA PHE A 936 17.58 -11.78 107.17
C PHE A 936 18.26 -11.92 108.56
N THR A 937 17.99 -11.02 109.51
CA THR A 937 18.60 -11.04 110.87
C THR A 937 17.54 -10.93 111.95
N VAL A 938 17.63 -11.73 113.02
CA VAL A 938 16.56 -12.01 114.02
C VAL A 938 17.12 -11.90 115.46
N ARG A 939 16.31 -11.51 116.47
CA ARG A 939 16.76 -11.18 117.85
C ARG A 939 15.77 -11.57 118.98
N ASN A 940 16.32 -11.90 120.16
CA ASN A 940 15.63 -12.32 121.40
C ASN A 940 14.95 -11.20 122.24
N ARG A 941 13.98 -11.57 123.09
CA ARG A 941 13.15 -10.70 123.96
C ARG A 941 12.86 -11.32 125.36
N ALA A 942 12.93 -10.48 126.40
CA ALA A 942 13.01 -10.87 127.84
C ALA A 942 11.70 -10.97 128.69
N PRO A 943 11.71 -11.71 129.83
CA PRO A 943 10.54 -12.06 130.68
C PRO A 943 10.09 -11.02 131.75
N VAL A 944 8.89 -11.28 132.33
CA VAL A 944 8.28 -10.48 133.42
C VAL A 944 7.74 -11.34 134.58
N ALA A 945 8.10 -11.06 135.84
CA ALA A 945 7.76 -11.85 137.04
C ALA A 945 6.61 -11.30 137.95
N ASP A 946 5.78 -12.17 138.55
CA ASP A 946 4.76 -11.80 139.56
C ASP A 946 4.35 -12.94 140.56
N ILE A 947 3.83 -12.60 141.76
CA ILE A 947 3.53 -13.51 142.90
C ILE A 947 2.04 -13.53 143.31
N TRP A 948 1.54 -14.72 143.64
CA TRP A 948 0.27 -15.01 144.32
C TRP A 948 0.46 -15.70 145.68
N VAL A 949 -0.47 -15.46 146.62
CA VAL A 949 -0.50 -16.04 147.99
C VAL A 949 -1.87 -16.60 148.35
N SER A 950 -1.88 -17.79 148.96
CA SER A 950 -3.12 -18.47 149.38
C SER A 950 -3.68 -18.02 150.75
N LYS A 951 -2.83 -17.59 151.69
CA LYS A 951 -3.25 -17.13 153.03
C LYS A 951 -2.36 -16.01 153.56
N LEU A 952 -2.98 -14.92 154.01
CA LEU A 952 -2.27 -13.68 154.39
C LEU A 952 -1.70 -13.70 155.83
N ALA A 953 -2.27 -14.52 156.72
CA ALA A 953 -1.86 -14.62 158.13
C ALA A 953 -2.12 -16.05 158.68
N PRO A 954 -1.19 -17.00 158.50
CA PRO A 954 -1.29 -18.33 159.11
C PRO A 954 -1.02 -18.30 160.62
N LYS A 955 -1.44 -19.34 161.35
CA LYS A 955 -0.97 -19.57 162.72
C LYS A 955 0.38 -20.30 162.71
N ALA A 956 1.11 -20.24 163.84
CA ALA A 956 2.32 -21.02 164.03
C ALA A 956 1.99 -22.53 163.94
N GLY A 957 2.66 -23.25 163.03
CA GLY A 957 2.33 -24.64 162.69
C GLY A 957 1.15 -24.81 161.73
N GLU A 958 0.87 -23.83 160.86
CA GLU A 958 -0.14 -23.92 159.81
C GLU A 958 0.46 -23.64 158.42
N MET A 959 0.31 -24.59 157.49
CA MET A 959 0.77 -24.46 156.10
C MET A 959 -0.04 -23.46 155.27
N PHE A 960 0.63 -22.75 154.35
CA PHE A 960 0.02 -21.99 153.26
C PHE A 960 0.89 -22.03 151.99
N GLY A 961 0.28 -21.88 150.82
CA GLY A 961 0.94 -21.87 149.52
C GLY A 961 1.21 -20.48 148.91
N LEU A 962 2.24 -20.44 148.06
CA LEU A 962 2.76 -19.32 147.26
C LEU A 962 2.87 -19.77 145.79
N SER A 963 2.62 -18.89 144.80
CA SER A 963 2.78 -19.25 143.37
C SER A 963 3.23 -18.08 142.47
N GLY A 964 3.98 -18.39 141.41
CA GLY A 964 4.55 -17.44 140.44
C GLY A 964 3.86 -17.43 139.07
N ASN A 965 2.70 -18.10 138.94
CA ASN A 965 2.06 -18.40 137.64
C ASN A 965 1.60 -17.19 136.81
N LEU A 966 1.72 -15.97 137.35
CA LEU A 966 1.33 -14.72 136.71
C LEU A 966 2.47 -14.10 135.86
N SER A 967 3.57 -14.83 135.65
CA SER A 967 4.77 -14.38 134.92
C SER A 967 4.71 -14.74 133.44
N THR A 968 5.17 -13.85 132.54
CA THR A 968 4.89 -13.93 131.09
C THR A 968 6.09 -13.64 130.16
N ASP A 969 6.10 -14.26 128.97
CA ASP A 969 7.09 -14.02 127.91
C ASP A 969 6.58 -14.23 126.45
N THR A 970 7.48 -14.37 125.45
CA THR A 970 7.15 -14.72 124.05
C THR A 970 6.46 -16.10 123.94
N PRO A 971 5.71 -16.40 122.87
CA PRO A 971 5.03 -17.69 122.72
C PRO A 971 5.96 -18.91 122.74
N SER A 972 7.22 -18.74 122.33
CA SER A 972 8.21 -19.82 122.25
C SER A 972 8.92 -20.03 123.61
N ASP A 973 9.12 -18.95 124.38
CA ASP A 973 9.85 -18.97 125.66
C ASP A 973 8.94 -19.13 126.88
N GLN A 974 7.66 -18.80 126.76
CA GLN A 974 6.66 -18.79 127.85
C GLN A 974 6.54 -20.11 128.61
N GLU A 975 6.75 -21.26 127.96
CA GLU A 975 6.72 -22.58 128.61
C GLU A 975 8.05 -22.97 129.30
N ASN A 976 9.14 -22.26 129.01
CA ASN A 976 10.50 -22.56 129.47
C ASN A 976 10.98 -21.71 130.66
N LEU A 977 10.13 -20.81 131.19
CA LEU A 977 10.44 -19.92 132.32
C LEU A 977 10.79 -20.69 133.61
N VAL A 978 11.89 -20.30 134.26
CA VAL A 978 12.42 -20.95 135.47
C VAL A 978 12.11 -20.14 136.73
N TYR A 979 11.35 -20.70 137.67
CA TYR A 979 10.88 -20.05 138.91
C TYR A 979 11.68 -20.50 140.16
N ARG A 980 12.22 -19.54 140.93
CA ARG A 980 13.01 -19.77 142.16
C ARG A 980 12.54 -18.86 143.30
N TRP A 981 12.54 -19.35 144.54
CA TRP A 981 12.01 -18.64 145.71
C TRP A 981 12.99 -18.55 146.88
N ASP A 982 12.95 -17.40 147.55
CA ASP A 982 13.49 -17.10 148.87
C ASP A 982 12.31 -17.01 149.85
N LEU A 983 12.38 -17.64 151.03
CA LEU A 983 11.28 -17.74 152.00
C LEU A 983 11.50 -16.98 153.31
N ASP A 984 12.73 -16.54 153.58
CA ASP A 984 13.05 -15.65 154.70
C ASP A 984 14.15 -14.69 154.26
N THR A 985 13.74 -13.61 153.58
CA THR A 985 14.62 -12.55 153.03
C THR A 985 15.35 -11.71 154.11
N SER A 986 15.58 -12.29 155.29
CA SER A 986 16.33 -11.77 156.42
C SER A 986 17.38 -12.76 156.95
N VAL A 987 17.47 -13.97 156.38
CA VAL A 987 18.36 -15.05 156.79
C VAL A 987 19.16 -15.56 155.59
N ASP A 988 20.35 -14.97 155.43
CA ASP A 988 21.45 -15.46 154.58
C ASP A 988 21.73 -16.94 154.91
N SER A 989 21.20 -17.84 154.08
CA SER A 989 21.12 -19.28 154.36
C SER A 989 22.22 -20.06 153.66
N ASP A 990 22.70 -19.58 152.50
CA ASP A 990 23.87 -20.15 151.80
C ASP A 990 25.21 -19.47 152.17
N GLY A 991 25.18 -18.24 152.70
CA GLY A 991 26.33 -17.50 153.21
C GLY A 991 26.96 -16.50 152.23
N ASP A 992 26.28 -16.13 151.12
CA ASP A 992 26.82 -15.23 150.08
C ASP A 992 26.82 -13.72 150.42
N THR A 993 26.17 -13.34 151.54
CA THR A 993 25.97 -11.97 152.07
C THR A 993 24.82 -11.13 151.49
N ASP A 994 24.04 -11.63 150.54
CA ASP A 994 22.72 -11.06 150.20
C ASP A 994 21.61 -11.97 150.76
N PRO A 995 20.96 -11.63 151.89
CA PRO A 995 19.90 -12.46 152.47
C PRO A 995 18.58 -12.36 151.67
N THR A 996 18.63 -12.10 150.37
CA THR A 996 17.44 -11.84 149.53
C THR A 996 17.46 -12.53 148.15
N ASN A 997 18.49 -13.34 147.87
CA ASN A 997 18.59 -14.20 146.68
C ASN A 997 18.76 -15.69 147.05
N ASP A 998 18.62 -16.05 148.33
CA ASP A 998 18.67 -17.43 148.82
C ASP A 998 17.60 -18.27 148.11
N ILE A 999 18.00 -19.41 147.53
CA ILE A 999 17.05 -20.33 146.89
C ILE A 999 16.62 -21.37 147.94
N ASP A 1000 15.63 -20.99 148.74
CA ASP A 1000 14.96 -21.89 149.69
C ASP A 1000 14.10 -22.94 148.97
N GLU A 1001 13.38 -22.55 147.91
CA GLU A 1001 12.49 -23.45 147.17
C GLU A 1001 12.51 -23.19 145.65
N ILE A 1002 12.20 -24.21 144.85
CA ILE A 1002 12.18 -24.13 143.38
C ILE A 1002 10.87 -24.73 142.86
N GLY A 1003 10.20 -24.00 141.96
CA GLY A 1003 8.94 -24.42 141.33
C GLY A 1003 7.91 -23.29 141.24
N MET A 1004 6.95 -23.41 140.33
CA MET A 1004 5.92 -22.38 140.12
C MET A 1004 4.94 -22.26 141.29
N GLU A 1005 4.74 -23.30 142.10
CA GLU A 1005 3.87 -23.29 143.30
C GLU A 1005 4.53 -24.08 144.43
N ILE A 1006 4.57 -23.51 145.63
CA ILE A 1006 5.24 -24.07 146.82
C ILE A 1006 4.35 -23.93 148.05
N TRP A 1007 4.51 -24.79 149.06
CA TRP A 1007 3.71 -24.81 150.28
C TRP A 1007 4.62 -24.82 151.52
N VAL A 1008 4.42 -23.85 152.42
CA VAL A 1008 5.36 -23.54 153.50
C VAL A 1008 4.68 -23.48 154.87
N GLU A 1009 5.37 -23.90 155.92
CA GLU A 1009 4.93 -23.88 157.32
C GLU A 1009 5.95 -23.11 158.17
N PHE A 1010 5.46 -22.24 159.07
CA PHE A 1010 6.33 -21.53 160.02
C PHE A 1010 5.98 -21.94 161.46
N ASP A 1011 6.90 -22.67 162.10
CA ASP A 1011 6.76 -23.18 163.48
C ASP A 1011 6.67 -22.10 164.57
N LYS A 1012 7.01 -20.85 164.26
CA LYS A 1012 7.16 -19.76 165.24
C LYS A 1012 6.39 -18.52 164.79
N PRO A 1013 5.67 -17.83 165.69
CA PRO A 1013 5.02 -16.56 165.39
C PRO A 1013 6.06 -15.47 165.08
N GLY A 1014 5.76 -14.60 164.11
CA GLY A 1014 6.66 -13.55 163.60
C GLY A 1014 6.32 -13.10 162.18
N GLU A 1015 7.03 -12.09 161.66
CA GLU A 1015 6.97 -11.68 160.24
C GLU A 1015 8.08 -12.34 159.43
N ARG A 1016 7.85 -12.57 158.13
CA ARG A 1016 8.78 -13.17 157.15
C ARG A 1016 8.65 -12.52 155.78
N GLY A 1017 9.79 -12.22 155.13
CA GLY A 1017 9.84 -11.74 153.74
C GLY A 1017 10.15 -12.87 152.77
N ILE A 1018 9.62 -12.79 151.55
CA ILE A 1018 9.67 -13.84 150.51
C ILE A 1018 9.98 -13.16 149.16
N ARG A 1019 10.84 -13.75 148.31
CA ARG A 1019 11.10 -13.29 146.93
C ARG A 1019 10.87 -14.41 145.90
N LEU A 1020 10.41 -14.04 144.71
CA LEU A 1020 10.40 -14.85 143.48
C LEU A 1020 11.39 -14.29 142.46
N MET A 1021 12.07 -15.18 141.74
CA MET A 1021 12.93 -14.89 140.61
C MET A 1021 12.50 -15.76 139.41
N VAL A 1022 12.37 -15.15 138.23
CA VAL A 1022 11.94 -15.80 136.98
C VAL A 1022 12.91 -15.46 135.86
N SER A 1023 13.42 -16.46 135.14
CA SER A 1023 14.38 -16.26 134.04
C SER A 1023 14.02 -17.05 132.78
N ASP A 1024 14.30 -16.46 131.61
CA ASP A 1024 14.51 -17.17 130.36
C ASP A 1024 16.00 -17.58 130.26
N GLU A 1025 16.49 -17.97 129.09
CA GLU A 1025 17.87 -18.43 128.87
C GLU A 1025 18.98 -17.52 129.43
N VAL A 1026 18.81 -16.19 129.30
CA VAL A 1026 19.87 -15.20 129.57
C VAL A 1026 19.38 -13.95 130.33
N GLU A 1027 18.08 -13.69 130.37
CA GLU A 1027 17.46 -12.53 131.02
C GLU A 1027 16.64 -12.95 132.25
N THR A 1028 16.49 -12.06 133.25
CA THR A 1028 15.90 -12.42 134.56
C THR A 1028 15.11 -11.28 135.19
N SER A 1029 14.00 -11.61 135.87
CA SER A 1029 13.00 -10.73 136.45
C SER A 1029 12.63 -11.17 137.88
N THR A 1030 12.28 -10.27 138.81
CA THR A 1030 12.09 -10.59 140.26
C THR A 1030 10.91 -9.87 140.93
N LYS A 1031 10.41 -10.41 142.07
CA LYS A 1031 9.24 -9.89 142.82
C LYS A 1031 9.25 -10.27 144.32
N ASP A 1032 8.76 -9.40 145.22
CA ASP A 1032 8.82 -9.59 146.69
C ASP A 1032 7.44 -9.60 147.39
N TYR A 1033 7.33 -10.28 148.55
CA TYR A 1033 6.14 -10.39 149.40
C TYR A 1033 6.49 -10.50 150.92
N THR A 1034 5.54 -10.33 151.85
CA THR A 1034 5.75 -10.44 153.31
C THR A 1034 4.53 -11.02 154.04
N VAL A 1035 4.73 -11.93 155.00
CA VAL A 1035 3.69 -12.67 155.75
C VAL A 1035 3.89 -12.61 157.28
N ALA A 1036 2.82 -12.76 158.07
CA ALA A 1036 2.83 -12.66 159.54
C ALA A 1036 2.10 -13.82 160.26
N VAL A 1037 2.69 -14.37 161.34
CA VAL A 1037 2.32 -15.66 161.96
C VAL A 1037 1.92 -15.54 163.46
N LEU A 1038 0.90 -16.28 163.95
CA LEU A 1038 0.19 -16.07 165.25
C LEU A 1038 0.16 -17.26 166.28
N GLU A 1039 -0.15 -17.03 167.57
CA GLU A 1039 -0.16 -18.01 168.73
C GLU A 1039 -1.49 -18.81 168.99
N ASP A 1040 -1.50 -19.79 169.93
CA ASP A 1040 -2.59 -20.76 170.21
C ASP A 1040 -2.87 -21.09 171.72
N ASP A 1041 -4.07 -21.58 172.09
CA ASP A 1041 -4.57 -21.48 173.49
C ASP A 1041 -5.49 -22.64 174.05
N SER A 1042 -4.99 -23.38 175.06
CA SER A 1042 -5.71 -24.27 176.03
C SER A 1042 -6.38 -25.59 175.55
N GLY A 1043 -6.64 -26.55 176.48
CA GLY A 1043 -7.22 -27.88 176.14
C GLY A 1043 -8.07 -28.54 177.24
N PHE A 1044 -8.16 -29.88 177.20
CA PHE A 1044 -8.63 -30.84 178.24
C PHE A 1044 -9.99 -31.59 178.04
N PHE A 1045 -9.90 -32.85 177.55
CA PHE A 1045 -10.77 -34.04 177.80
C PHE A 1045 -12.31 -34.01 177.63
N SER A 1046 -12.86 -34.92 176.79
CA SER A 1046 -13.85 -35.95 177.23
C SER A 1046 -14.29 -36.95 176.12
N PHE A 1047 -14.00 -38.24 176.36
CA PHE A 1047 -14.77 -39.45 175.98
C PHE A 1047 -15.11 -39.82 174.51
N GLY A 1048 -14.57 -40.98 174.09
CA GLY A 1048 -15.34 -42.17 173.73
C GLY A 1048 -16.33 -42.09 172.55
N GLY A 1049 -15.93 -42.67 171.41
CA GLY A 1049 -16.72 -42.63 170.17
C GLY A 1049 -17.99 -43.49 170.14
N GLY A 1050 -18.89 -43.14 169.20
CA GLY A 1050 -20.09 -43.91 168.88
C GLY A 1050 -20.99 -43.26 167.82
N GLY A 1051 -20.93 -43.78 166.58
CA GLY A 1051 -22.09 -44.03 165.71
C GLY A 1051 -22.87 -42.91 165.00
N SER A 1052 -23.07 -43.14 163.69
CA SER A 1052 -24.36 -43.09 162.97
C SER A 1052 -24.91 -41.75 162.40
N PHE A 1053 -25.78 -41.91 161.39
CA PHE A 1053 -26.72 -40.96 160.76
C PHE A 1053 -26.16 -39.89 159.77
N VAL A 1054 -26.90 -39.29 158.80
CA VAL A 1054 -27.97 -39.77 157.88
C VAL A 1054 -28.34 -38.69 156.80
N THR A 1055 -28.73 -39.09 155.57
CA THR A 1055 -29.61 -38.43 154.55
C THR A 1055 -29.40 -37.04 153.87
N THR A 1056 -29.86 -36.97 152.58
CA THR A 1056 -30.64 -35.88 151.87
C THR A 1056 -29.96 -34.55 151.45
N ILE A 1057 -30.46 -33.71 150.51
CA ILE A 1057 -31.69 -33.56 149.65
C ILE A 1057 -31.24 -32.77 148.36
N VAL A 1058 -31.68 -32.99 147.10
CA VAL A 1058 -32.97 -32.70 146.38
C VAL A 1058 -33.31 -31.19 146.24
N ILE A 1059 -34.02 -30.80 145.16
CA ILE A 1059 -34.33 -29.41 144.72
C ILE A 1059 -33.05 -28.72 144.15
N ILE A 1060 -32.89 -28.42 142.86
CA ILE A 1060 -33.79 -27.74 141.92
C ILE A 1060 -33.84 -28.49 140.57
N MET A 1061 -34.92 -29.23 140.31
CA MET A 1061 -35.21 -29.83 138.99
C MET A 1061 -36.73 -29.94 138.81
N MET A 1062 -37.45 -28.81 138.94
CA MET A 1062 -38.92 -28.80 138.72
C MET A 1062 -39.58 -27.43 138.45
N LEU A 1063 -38.86 -26.44 137.90
CA LEU A 1063 -39.42 -25.18 137.39
C LEU A 1063 -38.53 -24.71 136.22
N ILE A 1064 -38.95 -24.59 134.95
CA ILE A 1064 -40.29 -24.56 134.34
C ILE A 1064 -40.23 -25.22 132.95
N LEU A 1065 -41.18 -26.11 132.66
CA LEU A 1065 -41.40 -26.73 131.35
C LEU A 1065 -42.87 -26.49 130.91
N ALA A 1066 -43.17 -25.31 130.36
CA ALA A 1066 -44.39 -25.01 129.59
C ALA A 1066 -44.37 -23.56 129.04
N GLY A 1067 -44.82 -23.37 127.78
CA GLY A 1067 -44.93 -22.04 127.12
C GLY A 1067 -43.77 -21.77 126.14
N LEU A 1068 -43.67 -22.36 124.95
CA LEU A 1068 -44.69 -22.63 123.92
C LEU A 1068 -45.17 -21.35 123.19
N LEU A 1069 -44.49 -21.09 122.05
CA LEU A 1069 -44.90 -20.39 120.82
C LEU A 1069 -45.48 -18.95 120.84
N GLY A 1070 -44.97 -18.17 119.88
CA GLY A 1070 -45.55 -16.93 119.37
C GLY A 1070 -45.03 -15.66 120.06
N ILE A 1071 -44.96 -14.50 119.39
CA ILE A 1071 -45.38 -14.19 118.01
C ILE A 1071 -44.83 -12.78 117.66
N LEU A 1072 -44.67 -12.47 116.36
CA LEU A 1072 -44.58 -11.11 115.77
C LEU A 1072 -43.47 -10.10 116.18
N ALA A 1073 -42.73 -9.70 115.15
CA ALA A 1073 -42.63 -8.31 114.65
C ALA A 1073 -41.99 -7.17 115.47
N TRP A 1074 -41.01 -6.52 114.83
CA TRP A 1074 -41.02 -5.10 114.45
C TRP A 1074 -41.50 -4.07 115.49
N THR A 1075 -40.55 -3.29 116.03
CA THR A 1075 -40.59 -1.81 116.20
C THR A 1075 -39.29 -1.40 116.93
N SER A 1076 -38.33 -0.70 116.31
CA SER A 1076 -38.31 0.73 115.94
C SER A 1076 -38.35 1.70 117.13
N LEU A 1077 -37.30 2.51 117.34
CA LEU A 1077 -37.29 3.97 117.06
C LEU A 1077 -36.13 4.75 117.72
N ARG A 1078 -35.64 5.76 116.97
CA ARG A 1078 -34.72 6.88 117.30
C ARG A 1078 -33.23 6.65 116.94
N GLY A 1079 -32.59 7.44 116.07
CA GLY A 1079 -33.09 8.38 115.05
C GLY A 1079 -32.26 9.66 114.87
N ARG A 1080 -31.78 9.90 113.63
CA ARG A 1080 -31.10 11.12 113.09
C ARG A 1080 -29.69 11.41 113.68
N SER A 1081 -28.70 11.93 112.93
CA SER A 1081 -28.72 12.61 111.61
C SER A 1081 -27.35 12.65 110.88
N GLY A 1082 -27.35 12.67 109.54
CA GLY A 1082 -26.36 13.40 108.72
C GLY A 1082 -25.52 12.56 107.73
N GLY A 1083 -25.43 13.02 106.47
CA GLY A 1083 -24.47 12.54 105.46
C GLY A 1083 -25.01 11.54 104.41
N GLU A 1084 -25.41 12.07 103.24
CA GLU A 1084 -24.87 11.77 101.87
C GLU A 1084 -24.57 10.31 101.45
N VAL A 1085 -24.84 9.83 100.22
CA VAL A 1085 -25.78 10.15 99.11
C VAL A 1085 -26.17 8.79 98.51
N TRP A 1086 -27.39 8.62 97.98
CA TRP A 1086 -27.92 7.32 97.54
C TRP A 1086 -27.74 7.00 96.06
N ASP A 1087 -27.74 5.69 95.80
CA ASP A 1087 -27.54 5.05 94.51
C ASP A 1087 -28.86 4.78 93.76
N ASP A 1088 -28.75 4.92 92.44
CA ASP A 1088 -29.50 4.36 91.30
C ASP A 1088 -31.05 4.44 91.06
N VAL A 1089 -31.35 4.49 89.75
CA VAL A 1089 -32.59 4.19 88.99
C VAL A 1089 -33.67 5.28 88.74
N ALA A 1090 -33.67 5.72 87.47
CA ALA A 1090 -34.80 6.11 86.57
C ALA A 1090 -35.38 7.55 86.50
N GLY A 1091 -35.23 8.12 85.30
CA GLY A 1091 -36.08 9.13 84.64
C GLY A 1091 -35.60 9.29 83.19
N MET A 1092 -36.30 8.96 82.10
CA MET A 1092 -37.72 8.92 81.72
C MET A 1092 -38.30 10.27 81.24
N GLY A 1093 -38.35 10.41 79.91
CA GLY A 1093 -38.97 11.46 79.09
C GLY A 1093 -38.51 11.26 77.63
N PHE A 1094 -39.32 11.39 76.57
CA PHE A 1094 -40.65 12.01 76.42
C PHE A 1094 -41.49 11.26 75.34
N THR A 1095 -42.81 11.06 75.60
CA THR A 1095 -43.99 11.13 74.66
C THR A 1095 -44.01 10.35 73.31
N MET A 1096 -45.12 9.79 72.78
CA MET A 1096 -46.54 9.70 73.18
C MET A 1096 -47.33 8.63 72.36
N GLU A 1097 -48.36 8.03 72.98
CA GLU A 1097 -49.64 7.42 72.51
C GLU A 1097 -49.91 6.84 71.07
N GLN A 1098 -50.25 5.54 71.07
CA GLN A 1098 -51.57 4.91 70.79
C GLN A 1098 -52.33 4.95 69.42
N GLU A 1099 -52.53 3.75 68.85
CA GLU A 1099 -53.64 3.19 68.00
C GLU A 1099 -54.08 3.76 66.62
N ALA A 1100 -54.78 2.89 65.87
CA ALA A 1100 -55.21 2.97 64.45
C ALA A 1100 -56.64 3.59 64.27
N PRO A 1101 -57.35 3.53 63.10
CA PRO A 1101 -57.02 3.07 61.73
C PRO A 1101 -57.52 3.98 60.55
N MET A 1102 -57.12 3.69 59.28
CA MET A 1102 -57.98 3.61 58.05
C MET A 1102 -57.32 3.97 56.69
N ALA A 1103 -57.66 3.16 55.67
CA ALA A 1103 -57.93 3.48 54.24
C ALA A 1103 -56.83 3.87 53.19
N ALA A 1104 -56.53 2.89 52.31
CA ALA A 1104 -56.76 2.85 50.83
C ALA A 1104 -56.00 3.79 49.82
N PRO A 1105 -55.87 3.38 48.52
CA PRO A 1105 -54.76 3.76 47.60
C PRO A 1105 -55.29 4.57 46.37
N PRO A 1106 -54.86 4.46 45.07
CA PRO A 1106 -53.97 3.54 44.29
C PRO A 1106 -52.55 4.15 44.08
N SER A 1107 -51.59 3.74 43.21
CA SER A 1107 -51.36 2.75 42.13
C SER A 1107 -49.82 2.72 41.85
N ALA A 1108 -49.14 1.86 41.09
CA ALA A 1108 -49.33 0.57 40.35
C ALA A 1108 -47.90 0.11 39.88
N MET A 1109 -47.57 -1.11 39.46
CA MET A 1109 -48.28 -2.40 39.35
C MET A 1109 -47.28 -3.58 39.54
N PHE A 1110 -47.80 -4.73 39.94
CA PHE A 1110 -47.21 -6.08 40.08
C PHE A 1110 -46.39 -6.59 38.86
N ALA A 1111 -45.55 -7.64 38.92
CA ALA A 1111 -44.88 -8.39 40.01
C ALA A 1111 -43.94 -9.48 39.42
N GLU A 1112 -43.05 -10.02 40.25
CA GLU A 1112 -42.34 -11.31 40.09
C GLU A 1112 -42.98 -12.39 41.02
N PRO A 1113 -42.50 -13.65 41.18
CA PRO A 1113 -41.68 -14.55 40.31
C PRO A 1113 -42.23 -16.02 40.22
N VAL A 1114 -41.32 -16.96 39.84
CA VAL A 1114 -41.16 -18.41 40.20
C VAL A 1114 -41.83 -19.56 39.41
N ALA A 1115 -41.00 -20.59 39.16
CA ALA A 1115 -41.23 -22.04 39.37
C ALA A 1115 -41.42 -23.00 38.16
N GLN A 1116 -40.27 -23.56 37.70
CA GLN A 1116 -39.97 -25.00 37.52
C GLN A 1116 -40.95 -25.98 36.80
N SER A 1117 -40.52 -26.37 35.59
CA SER A 1117 -40.12 -27.74 35.20
C SER A 1117 -41.11 -28.78 34.60
N VAL A 1118 -40.55 -29.47 33.58
CA VAL A 1118 -40.84 -30.81 32.98
C VAL A 1118 -42.22 -31.16 32.39
N ALA A 1119 -42.26 -31.47 31.07
CA ALA A 1119 -42.21 -32.86 30.59
C ALA A 1119 -42.29 -33.04 29.04
N ALA A 1120 -41.55 -34.04 28.54
CA ALA A 1120 -41.86 -34.98 27.43
C ALA A 1120 -42.04 -34.51 25.95
N THR A 1121 -41.09 -34.97 25.12
CA THR A 1121 -41.24 -35.42 23.71
C THR A 1121 -42.31 -36.55 23.56
N PRO A 1122 -42.88 -36.86 22.36
CA PRO A 1122 -42.10 -37.20 21.14
C PRO A 1122 -42.73 -36.99 19.73
N ALA A 1123 -41.86 -37.16 18.72
CA ALA A 1123 -42.09 -37.83 17.41
C ALA A 1123 -43.06 -37.25 16.34
N THR A 1124 -42.43 -36.63 15.33
CA THR A 1124 -42.63 -36.79 13.85
C THR A 1124 -43.93 -36.40 13.11
N THR A 1125 -43.67 -35.90 11.90
CA THR A 1125 -44.37 -36.05 10.59
C THR A 1125 -45.45 -35.06 10.11
N VAL A 1126 -45.31 -34.81 8.78
CA VAL A 1126 -46.24 -34.28 7.75
C VAL A 1126 -46.38 -32.74 7.60
N GLU A 1127 -45.85 -32.23 6.48
CA GLU A 1127 -46.24 -30.95 5.83
C GLU A 1127 -47.67 -31.04 5.25
N PRO A 1128 -48.23 -29.96 4.66
CA PRO A 1128 -48.00 -29.82 3.23
C PRO A 1128 -47.75 -28.39 2.75
N VAL A 1129 -46.79 -28.33 1.83
CA VAL A 1129 -46.52 -27.29 0.83
C VAL A 1129 -47.79 -26.76 0.14
N ALA A 1130 -47.80 -25.46 -0.17
CA ALA A 1130 -48.47 -24.92 -1.34
C ALA A 1130 -47.49 -23.96 -2.07
N SER A 1131 -46.76 -24.52 -3.04
CA SER A 1131 -45.94 -23.80 -4.02
C SER A 1131 -46.84 -23.30 -5.16
N SER A 1132 -46.42 -22.24 -5.85
CA SER A 1132 -46.62 -22.17 -7.30
C SER A 1132 -45.57 -21.29 -7.99
N GLY A 1133 -44.51 -21.92 -8.46
CA GLY A 1133 -43.60 -21.38 -9.48
C GLY A 1133 -42.97 -22.56 -10.23
N SER A 1134 -43.23 -22.66 -11.53
CA SER A 1134 -42.72 -23.78 -12.35
C SER A 1134 -41.21 -23.71 -12.55
N PRO A 1135 -40.50 -24.86 -12.65
CA PRO A 1135 -39.07 -24.87 -12.96
C PRO A 1135 -38.80 -24.42 -14.42
N PRO A 1136 -37.67 -23.75 -14.70
CA PRO A 1136 -37.34 -23.27 -16.04
C PRO A 1136 -37.06 -24.42 -17.01
N VAL A 1137 -37.55 -24.31 -18.25
CA VAL A 1137 -37.34 -25.30 -19.33
C VAL A 1137 -35.91 -25.17 -19.88
N PRO A 1138 -35.17 -26.28 -20.12
CA PRO A 1138 -33.85 -26.26 -20.76
C PRO A 1138 -33.86 -25.66 -22.17
N ALA A 1139 -32.72 -25.11 -22.60
CA ALA A 1139 -32.56 -24.46 -23.91
C ALA A 1139 -32.82 -25.38 -25.13
N GLU A 1140 -32.71 -26.69 -24.96
CA GLU A 1140 -32.99 -27.71 -25.98
C GLU A 1140 -34.49 -28.06 -26.12
N GLY A 1141 -35.35 -27.50 -25.26
CA GLY A 1141 -36.78 -27.76 -25.21
C GLY A 1141 -37.21 -28.86 -24.23
N LEU A 1142 -38.49 -29.23 -24.27
CA LEU A 1142 -39.03 -30.30 -23.43
C LEU A 1142 -38.56 -31.68 -23.93
N PRO A 1143 -38.35 -32.67 -23.02
CA PRO A 1143 -38.03 -34.04 -23.41
C PRO A 1143 -39.03 -34.63 -24.42
N PRO A 1144 -38.59 -35.41 -25.43
CA PRO A 1144 -39.47 -35.88 -26.50
C PRO A 1144 -40.74 -36.58 -26.01
N GLY A 1145 -41.90 -35.99 -26.31
CA GLY A 1145 -43.22 -36.51 -25.96
C GLY A 1145 -43.83 -35.97 -24.65
N TRP A 1146 -43.22 -34.98 -24.00
CA TRP A 1146 -43.74 -34.35 -22.78
C TRP A 1146 -44.55 -33.08 -23.06
N SER A 1147 -45.60 -32.83 -22.28
CA SER A 1147 -46.39 -31.58 -22.31
C SER A 1147 -45.96 -30.58 -21.21
N MET A 1148 -46.38 -29.32 -21.33
CA MET A 1148 -46.08 -28.30 -20.30
C MET A 1148 -46.66 -28.66 -18.92
N GLU A 1149 -47.87 -29.22 -18.85
CA GLU A 1149 -48.45 -29.70 -17.60
C GLU A 1149 -47.69 -30.90 -17.00
N GLN A 1150 -46.96 -31.67 -17.80
CA GLN A 1150 -46.03 -32.69 -17.31
C GLN A 1150 -44.70 -32.07 -16.87
N TRP A 1151 -44.25 -31.00 -17.52
CA TRP A 1151 -43.06 -30.24 -17.11
C TRP A 1151 -43.25 -29.58 -15.74
N ASP A 1152 -44.36 -28.87 -15.54
CA ASP A 1152 -44.73 -28.21 -14.28
C ASP A 1152 -44.76 -29.21 -13.09
N HIS A 1153 -45.03 -30.49 -13.38
CA HIS A 1153 -45.25 -31.52 -12.36
C HIS A 1153 -44.05 -32.48 -12.16
N TYR A 1154 -43.15 -32.62 -13.15
CA TYR A 1154 -42.04 -33.59 -13.12
C TYR A 1154 -40.66 -33.01 -13.51
N GLY A 1155 -40.58 -31.80 -14.06
CA GLY A 1155 -39.33 -31.19 -14.57
C GLY A 1155 -38.24 -31.04 -13.52
N ALA A 1156 -38.59 -30.69 -12.28
CA ALA A 1156 -37.64 -30.56 -11.17
C ALA A 1156 -36.95 -31.89 -10.80
N GLN A 1157 -37.64 -33.04 -10.96
CA GLN A 1157 -37.05 -34.36 -10.73
C GLN A 1157 -36.16 -34.81 -11.88
N TRP A 1158 -36.47 -34.39 -13.12
CA TRP A 1158 -35.66 -34.68 -14.29
C TRP A 1158 -34.29 -33.98 -14.23
N LEU A 1159 -34.26 -32.70 -13.83
CA LEU A 1159 -33.01 -31.96 -13.60
C LEU A 1159 -32.15 -32.59 -12.49
N ALA A 1160 -32.78 -33.01 -11.38
CA ALA A 1160 -32.06 -33.62 -10.26
C ALA A 1160 -31.40 -34.98 -10.58
N GLN A 1161 -31.83 -35.67 -11.65
CA GLN A 1161 -31.25 -36.97 -12.06
C GLN A 1161 -29.99 -36.84 -12.92
N GLN A 1162 -29.58 -35.63 -13.33
CA GLN A 1162 -28.39 -35.43 -14.16
C GLN A 1162 -27.11 -35.07 -13.37
N ALA A 1163 -27.19 -34.94 -12.04
CA ALA A 1163 -26.04 -34.60 -11.19
C ALA A 1163 -25.25 -35.86 -10.72
N PRO A 1164 -23.92 -35.95 -10.94
CA PRO A 1164 -23.10 -37.09 -10.52
C PRO A 1164 -22.66 -37.05 -9.03
N PRO A 1165 -22.29 -38.21 -8.41
CA PRO A 1165 -22.11 -38.33 -6.94
C PRO A 1165 -20.65 -38.38 -6.42
N GLN A 1166 -20.48 -38.03 -5.13
CA GLN A 1166 -19.24 -38.06 -4.32
C GLN A 1166 -19.00 -39.41 -3.58
N PRO A 1167 -17.73 -39.85 -3.38
CA PRO A 1167 -17.31 -40.44 -2.09
C PRO A 1167 -15.80 -40.33 -1.68
N GLN A 1168 -15.50 -40.57 -0.39
CA GLN A 1168 -14.20 -40.92 0.26
C GLN A 1168 -14.34 -42.29 1.01
N PRO A 1169 -13.32 -43.03 1.55
CA PRO A 1169 -11.99 -42.64 2.10
C PRO A 1169 -10.76 -43.59 1.84
N THR A 1170 -9.61 -43.35 2.52
CA THR A 1170 -8.21 -43.93 2.51
C THR A 1170 -8.03 -45.41 3.00
N PRO A 1171 -6.86 -46.15 2.92
CA PRO A 1171 -5.41 -45.78 3.13
C PRO A 1171 -4.27 -46.52 2.29
N ALA A 1172 -2.98 -46.37 2.72
CA ALA A 1172 -1.62 -46.74 2.20
C ALA A 1172 -1.30 -48.25 1.85
N PRO A 1173 -0.12 -48.71 1.25
CA PRO A 1173 1.30 -48.22 1.35
C PRO A 1173 2.28 -48.38 0.10
N THR A 1174 3.60 -48.18 0.33
CA THR A 1174 4.85 -48.25 -0.52
C THR A 1174 5.36 -49.69 -0.90
N PRO A 1175 6.53 -49.97 -1.58
CA PRO A 1175 7.48 -49.21 -2.49
C PRO A 1175 8.14 -49.99 -3.71
N THR A 1176 9.00 -49.30 -4.50
CA THR A 1176 10.32 -49.72 -5.14
C THR A 1176 10.54 -50.45 -6.52
N VAL A 1177 11.58 -49.94 -7.26
CA VAL A 1177 12.58 -50.56 -8.22
C VAL A 1177 12.10 -51.04 -9.62
N THR A 1178 12.68 -50.63 -10.79
CA THR A 1178 14.05 -50.84 -11.34
C THR A 1178 14.33 -49.82 -12.50
N GLU A 1179 15.41 -49.01 -12.52
CA GLU A 1179 16.70 -49.14 -13.29
C GLU A 1179 16.58 -49.39 -14.83
N THR A 1180 17.37 -48.81 -15.77
CA THR A 1180 18.84 -48.62 -15.78
C THR A 1180 19.37 -47.70 -16.94
N THR A 1181 20.43 -46.87 -16.71
CA THR A 1181 21.52 -46.39 -17.65
C THR A 1181 21.20 -45.66 -19.00
N ALA A 1182 22.06 -44.78 -19.58
CA ALA A 1182 23.48 -44.46 -19.36
C ALA A 1182 23.92 -43.03 -19.83
N LEU A 1183 25.16 -42.68 -19.43
CA LEU A 1183 25.99 -41.45 -19.64
C LEU A 1183 26.76 -41.45 -21.01
N PRO A 1184 27.38 -40.34 -21.49
CA PRO A 1184 28.67 -39.84 -20.95
C PRO A 1184 28.92 -38.31 -20.93
N SER A 1185 30.00 -37.96 -20.21
CA SER A 1185 30.50 -36.64 -19.81
C SER A 1185 31.72 -36.15 -20.60
N PHE A 1186 32.04 -34.85 -20.51
CA PHE A 1186 33.42 -34.33 -20.54
C PHE A 1186 33.61 -33.20 -19.51
N THR A 1187 34.88 -32.95 -19.14
CA THR A 1187 35.33 -32.12 -18.01
C THR A 1187 36.56 -31.29 -18.39
N ALA A 1188 36.72 -30.08 -17.85
CA ALA A 1188 38.02 -29.52 -17.43
C ALA A 1188 37.82 -28.22 -16.62
N GLU A 1189 38.69 -28.03 -15.62
CA GLU A 1189 38.89 -26.80 -14.82
C GLU A 1189 40.02 -25.96 -15.46
N ASP A 1190 40.06 -24.63 -15.25
CA ASP A 1190 41.28 -23.93 -14.78
C ASP A 1190 40.97 -22.50 -14.27
N ASP A 1191 41.89 -21.93 -13.48
CA ASP A 1191 41.82 -20.65 -12.73
C ASP A 1191 41.84 -19.36 -13.60
N LEU A 1192 41.30 -18.23 -13.06
CA LEU A 1192 42.10 -17.03 -12.66
C LEU A 1192 41.25 -15.77 -12.30
N ASP A 1193 41.20 -15.45 -11.01
CA ASP A 1193 41.53 -14.15 -10.38
C ASP A 1193 41.63 -12.85 -11.25
N LEU A 1194 40.75 -11.86 -11.00
CA LEU A 1194 41.05 -10.55 -10.35
C LEU A 1194 40.06 -9.39 -10.69
N ASP A 1195 39.59 -8.72 -9.63
CA ASP A 1195 39.22 -7.30 -9.46
C ASP A 1195 38.85 -6.44 -10.70
N PHE A 1196 37.57 -6.03 -10.78
CA PHE A 1196 37.15 -4.70 -10.28
C PHE A 1196 35.63 -4.59 -10.06
#